data_AF-A0AAX3BBE5-F1
#
_entry.id   AF-A0AAX3BBE5-F1
#
_cell.length_a   1.000
_cell.length_b   1.000
_cell.length_c   1.000
_cell.angle_alpha   90.00
_cell.angle_beta   90.00
_cell.angle_gamma   90.00
#
_symmetry.space_group_name_H-M   'P 1'
#
loop_
_entity.id
_entity.type
_entity.pdbx_description
1 polymer ?
#
loop_
_entity_poly.entity_id
_entity_poly.type
_entity_poly.pdbx_seq_one_letter_code
_entity_poly.pdbx_strand_id
1 'polypeptide(L)'
;MTFKPLTELTLPVTSLPRGGYLVDTNAGYIQFGSPPETLKDTIFLPKGVPYYFVLPMEHFHPSVGMSVAEIEFPIYYNFFLKKKKTTIYVQPDHIENLKIVLQEAIFGPQQLNIAPEIVDPEVHGIPPIHNEIAYFRAGRTLDDMVDLKPIISEGFWIEKVFVKPQSGGGFLVQEEGRETLAIPAEMNFQAVFELGDTQAEPFKPPLLGITCLGPSHGFDPYQNTSGFILWINKIGIMVDPPVNSTFWLSQSNVNPKLIDSVILTHCHADHDAGTFQKILEEFRIKIYTTPTVMQSFLRKYSALTRIPASRLMEMFDFCPVMIHSPVNIHGAIFHFFYTLHSIPTVGFRFVYRNRTFVYSSDHLNHPPTIEKLYQDGVIDEKRREELLNFPWESDIIYHEAGIPPLHTPVSYLNSLPVELQKKITVYHIAEKDFPKETYLTLARFGIASTLYPQVDTYRFEEAYEILDAFSRIEVFRGLPFERVKDLLLVVKKEHFSRGDIIIQKGTKGDKFYLILSGNVVIEDEDDEKNRKVYGNYEYFGEISLVEDTPRKATVKALTNVDAFVIEKEAFLRLVEGTSILEKIRHIARLRNGETWAVIRANPYFKKLTSAQITDLEEILHRVELQKGAVLVEGGKSCEWVYILARGEVEGDNGEKISQMGAFVGDPVCVREKGISEVTYRVKTLAILYRMLARDFIRFLDHNPGVWMHMVFGG
;
A
#
# COMPACT_ATOMS: atom_id res chain seq x y z
N MET A 1 12.81 -13.94 13.28
CA MET A 1 14.10 -13.45 13.77
C MET A 1 13.91 -11.99 14.14
N THR A 2 14.11 -11.61 15.40
CA THR A 2 14.20 -10.20 15.82
C THR A 2 15.47 -9.61 15.20
N PHE A 3 15.32 -8.71 14.23
CA PHE A 3 16.48 -8.16 13.53
C PHE A 3 17.20 -7.17 14.43
N LYS A 4 18.52 -7.35 14.59
CA LYS A 4 19.33 -6.44 15.39
C LYS A 4 20.07 -5.46 14.48
N PRO A 5 20.13 -4.18 14.84
CA PRO A 5 21.02 -3.21 14.20
C PRO A 5 22.47 -3.72 14.16
N LEU A 6 23.23 -3.32 13.14
CA LEU A 6 24.63 -3.69 13.04
C LEU A 6 25.44 -2.97 14.11
N THR A 7 26.27 -3.72 14.84
CA THR A 7 27.21 -3.19 15.85
C THR A 7 28.66 -3.25 15.38
N GLU A 8 28.94 -3.98 14.32
CA GLU A 8 30.24 -4.09 13.67
C GLU A 8 30.08 -4.47 12.20
N LEU A 9 31.12 -4.28 11.39
CA LEU A 9 31.18 -4.74 10.01
C LEU A 9 32.24 -5.84 9.92
N THR A 10 31.86 -6.98 9.35
CA THR A 10 32.74 -8.13 9.15
C THR A 10 33.34 -8.19 7.75
N LEU A 11 32.81 -7.39 6.82
CA LEU A 11 33.23 -7.34 5.42
C LEU A 11 33.50 -5.89 4.99
N PRO A 12 34.48 -5.66 4.08
CA PRO A 12 34.74 -4.34 3.51
C PRO A 12 33.52 -3.73 2.79
N VAL A 13 32.69 -4.59 2.18
CA VAL A 13 31.37 -4.25 1.64
C VAL A 13 30.34 -5.10 2.36
N THR A 14 29.42 -4.46 3.08
CA THR A 14 28.36 -5.13 3.84
C THR A 14 27.00 -4.83 3.21
N SER A 15 26.22 -5.86 2.87
CA SER A 15 24.81 -5.68 2.50
C SER A 15 24.02 -5.32 3.75
N LEU A 16 23.24 -4.25 3.68
CA LEU A 16 22.38 -3.84 4.79
C LEU A 16 21.13 -4.73 4.86
N PRO A 17 20.64 -5.06 6.08
CA PRO A 17 19.42 -5.83 6.27
C PRO A 17 18.20 -5.30 5.52
N ARG A 18 18.00 -3.98 5.52
CA ARG A 18 16.86 -3.32 4.86
C ARG A 18 17.15 -2.94 3.40
N GLY A 19 18.30 -3.36 2.88
CA GLY A 19 18.76 -3.15 1.52
C GLY A 19 19.76 -2.00 1.38
N GLY A 20 20.49 -2.01 0.26
CA GLY A 20 21.66 -1.16 0.05
C GLY A 20 22.96 -1.79 0.55
N TYR A 21 24.06 -1.10 0.31
CA TYR A 21 25.41 -1.55 0.68
C TYR A 21 26.12 -0.50 1.51
N LEU A 22 26.91 -0.94 2.48
CA LEU A 22 27.73 -0.10 3.33
C LEU A 22 29.20 -0.44 3.13
N VAL A 23 30.02 0.59 2.91
CA VAL A 23 31.47 0.45 2.72
C VAL A 23 32.20 1.16 3.86
N ASP A 24 33.11 0.43 4.50
CA ASP A 24 33.96 1.00 5.55
C ASP A 24 35.23 1.63 4.96
N THR A 25 35.39 2.95 5.12
CA THR A 25 36.55 3.69 4.56
C THR A 25 37.21 4.57 5.62
N ASN A 26 38.35 5.19 5.27
CA ASN A 26 38.96 6.20 6.15
C ASN A 26 38.16 7.51 6.20
N ALA A 27 37.31 7.79 5.22
CA ALA A 27 36.38 8.93 5.24
C ALA A 27 35.19 8.72 6.20
N GLY A 28 35.01 7.49 6.69
CA GLY A 28 33.80 7.05 7.41
C GLY A 28 33.05 6.00 6.62
N TYR A 29 31.79 5.75 6.98
CA TYR A 29 30.94 4.88 6.19
C TYR A 29 30.39 5.61 4.97
N ILE A 30 30.41 4.93 3.82
CA ILE A 30 29.74 5.36 2.59
C ILE A 30 28.60 4.35 2.33
N GLN A 31 27.38 4.85 2.24
CA GLN A 31 26.21 4.02 1.95
C GLN A 31 25.79 4.16 0.49
N PHE A 32 25.60 3.03 -0.18
CA PHE A 32 25.12 2.93 -1.56
C PHE A 32 23.66 2.46 -1.54
N GLY A 33 22.76 3.30 -2.03
CA GLY A 33 21.31 3.12 -1.88
C GLY A 33 20.81 3.43 -0.47
N SER A 34 19.57 3.91 -0.37
CA SER A 34 18.92 4.19 0.92
C SER A 34 17.44 3.83 0.87
N PRO A 35 17.09 2.54 0.91
CA PRO A 35 15.73 2.11 1.20
C PRO A 35 15.20 2.70 2.53
N PRO A 36 13.86 2.71 2.74
CA PRO A 36 13.25 3.06 4.01
C PRO A 36 13.95 2.40 5.21
N GLU A 37 14.06 3.16 6.30
CA GLU A 37 14.54 2.69 7.59
C GLU A 37 16.02 2.23 7.66
N THR A 38 16.84 2.41 6.63
CA THR A 38 18.28 2.01 6.68
C THR A 38 19.09 2.71 7.78
N LEU A 39 18.65 3.86 8.28
CA LEU A 39 19.19 4.48 9.49
C LEU A 39 19.27 3.48 10.66
N LYS A 40 18.22 2.66 10.82
CA LYS A 40 18.10 1.66 11.89
C LYS A 40 19.21 0.63 11.82
N ASP A 41 19.69 0.28 10.62
CA ASP A 41 20.75 -0.71 10.44
C ASP A 41 22.11 -0.17 10.91
N THR A 42 22.32 1.15 10.85
CA THR A 42 23.63 1.78 11.03
C THR A 42 23.81 2.57 12.33
N ILE A 43 22.72 2.83 13.07
CA ILE A 43 22.70 3.75 14.23
C ILE A 43 23.66 3.37 15.37
N PHE A 44 24.02 2.08 15.52
CA PHE A 44 24.94 1.60 16.55
C PHE A 44 26.31 1.18 16.02
N LEU A 45 26.61 1.45 14.75
CA LEU A 45 27.95 1.17 14.23
C LEU A 45 29.00 2.08 14.87
N PRO A 46 30.27 1.62 15.01
CA PRO A 46 31.31 2.36 15.72
C PRO A 46 31.59 3.76 15.16
N LYS A 47 31.52 3.96 13.84
CA LYS A 47 31.70 5.28 13.20
C LYS A 47 30.40 6.09 13.12
N GLY A 48 29.30 5.55 13.65
CA GLY A 48 27.96 6.14 13.62
C GLY A 48 27.26 5.99 12.28
N VAL A 49 26.17 6.75 12.12
CA VAL A 49 25.38 6.81 10.88
C VAL A 49 26.24 7.41 9.74
N PRO A 50 26.11 6.90 8.49
CA PRO A 50 26.87 7.42 7.35
C PRO A 50 26.61 8.91 7.10
N TYR A 51 27.66 9.64 6.69
CA TYR A 51 27.55 11.03 6.23
C TYR A 51 27.50 11.13 4.71
N TYR A 52 27.95 10.08 4.02
CA TYR A 52 28.06 10.05 2.56
C TYR A 52 27.13 8.98 2.01
N PHE A 53 26.21 9.40 1.15
CA PHE A 53 25.28 8.53 0.44
C PHE A 53 25.55 8.60 -1.06
N VAL A 54 25.53 7.46 -1.73
CA VAL A 54 25.58 7.36 -3.20
C VAL A 54 24.28 6.70 -3.65
N LEU A 55 23.41 7.46 -4.29
CA LEU A 55 22.11 6.96 -4.73
C LEU A 55 22.22 6.20 -6.06
N PRO A 56 21.43 5.13 -6.24
CA PRO A 56 21.33 4.43 -7.52
C PRO A 56 20.68 5.32 -8.59
N MET A 57 20.76 4.87 -9.85
CA MET A 57 20.11 5.57 -10.96
C MET A 57 18.59 5.64 -10.77
N GLU A 58 17.95 4.54 -10.42
CA GLU A 58 16.51 4.50 -10.14
C GLU A 58 16.25 4.80 -8.66
N HIS A 59 15.39 5.77 -8.36
CA HIS A 59 15.03 6.15 -6.98
C HIS A 59 13.78 5.43 -6.46
N PHE A 60 13.15 4.61 -7.28
CA PHE A 60 11.95 3.88 -6.94
C PHE A 60 12.00 2.46 -7.49
N HIS A 61 11.59 1.49 -6.67
CA HIS A 61 11.54 0.09 -7.04
C HIS A 61 10.10 -0.32 -7.38
N PRO A 62 9.72 -0.35 -8.67
CA PRO A 62 8.33 -0.52 -9.09
C PRO A 62 7.72 -1.86 -8.67
N SER A 63 8.54 -2.91 -8.56
CA SER A 63 8.01 -4.23 -8.26
C SER A 63 7.74 -4.51 -6.78
N VAL A 64 8.25 -3.64 -5.90
CA VAL A 64 8.04 -3.69 -4.44
C VAL A 64 7.21 -2.49 -3.97
N GLY A 65 7.12 -1.43 -4.78
CA GLY A 65 6.35 -0.23 -4.47
C GLY A 65 7.03 0.72 -3.49
N MET A 66 8.36 0.67 -3.41
CA MET A 66 9.14 1.38 -2.39
C MET A 66 10.16 2.31 -3.01
N SER A 67 10.39 3.44 -2.35
CA SER A 67 11.53 4.32 -2.65
C SER A 67 12.84 3.64 -2.27
N VAL A 68 13.92 3.98 -2.97
CA VAL A 68 15.28 3.50 -2.69
C VAL A 68 16.24 4.65 -2.40
N ALA A 69 15.67 5.85 -2.25
CA ALA A 69 16.33 7.12 -1.99
C ALA A 69 15.70 7.83 -0.77
N GLU A 70 15.29 7.07 0.23
CA GLU A 70 14.73 7.52 1.51
C GLU A 70 15.86 7.86 2.48
N ILE A 71 16.23 9.14 2.50
CA ILE A 71 17.38 9.67 3.24
C ILE A 71 17.01 10.73 4.27
N GLU A 72 15.71 11.01 4.44
CA GLU A 72 15.18 11.98 5.40
C GLU A 72 15.71 11.76 6.82
N PHE A 73 15.52 10.56 7.36
CA PHE A 73 15.93 10.22 8.73
C PHE A 73 17.45 10.26 8.94
N PRO A 74 18.30 9.72 8.03
CA PRO A 74 19.74 9.97 8.07
C PRO A 74 20.12 11.45 8.10
N ILE A 75 19.47 12.29 7.28
CA ILE A 75 19.70 13.74 7.26
C ILE A 75 19.35 14.35 8.62
N TYR A 76 18.17 14.04 9.17
CA TYR A 76 17.75 14.54 10.49
C TYR A 76 18.71 14.11 11.59
N TYR A 77 19.12 12.84 11.61
CA TYR A 77 20.05 12.32 12.60
C TYR A 77 21.39 13.08 12.54
N ASN A 78 21.99 13.18 11.36
CA ASN A 78 23.27 13.84 11.18
C ASN A 78 23.21 15.33 11.51
N PHE A 79 22.16 16.02 11.06
CA PHE A 79 22.04 17.46 11.25
C PHE A 79 21.69 17.83 12.69
N PHE A 80 20.64 17.24 13.26
CA PHE A 80 20.16 17.63 14.59
C PHE A 80 20.99 17.03 15.73
N LEU A 81 21.44 15.77 15.62
CA LEU A 81 22.17 15.08 16.68
C LEU A 81 23.69 15.17 16.51
N LYS A 82 24.22 15.08 15.30
CA LYS A 82 25.68 15.13 15.05
C LYS A 82 26.19 16.51 14.64
N LYS A 83 25.30 17.47 14.37
CA LYS A 83 25.64 18.84 13.90
C LYS A 83 26.50 18.83 12.64
N LYS A 84 26.24 17.88 11.74
CA LYS A 84 26.94 17.72 10.45
C LYS A 84 25.96 17.65 9.30
N LYS A 85 26.38 18.18 8.14
CA LYS A 85 25.66 18.00 6.89
C LYS A 85 25.81 16.58 6.36
N THR A 86 24.79 16.11 5.66
CA THR A 86 24.85 14.87 4.89
C THR A 86 25.21 15.19 3.45
N THR A 87 26.22 14.52 2.89
CA THR A 87 26.59 14.66 1.47
C THR A 87 25.98 13.52 0.67
N ILE A 88 25.24 13.85 -0.39
CA ILE A 88 24.57 12.87 -1.25
C ILE A 88 25.07 13.02 -2.67
N TYR A 89 25.58 11.93 -3.22
CA TYR A 89 25.94 11.79 -4.62
C TYR A 89 24.76 11.21 -5.37
N VAL A 90 24.29 11.93 -6.39
CA VAL A 90 23.10 11.62 -7.16
C VAL A 90 23.33 11.96 -8.63
N GLN A 91 22.61 11.29 -9.54
CA GLN A 91 22.73 11.59 -10.97
C GLN A 91 22.35 13.07 -11.25
N PRO A 92 23.06 13.78 -12.15
CA PRO A 92 22.83 15.20 -12.38
C PRO A 92 21.39 15.58 -12.74
N ASP A 93 20.74 14.74 -13.54
CA ASP A 93 19.34 14.87 -13.95
C ASP A 93 18.33 14.58 -12.82
N HIS A 94 18.78 13.99 -11.72
CA HIS A 94 17.94 13.64 -10.56
C HIS A 94 18.11 14.59 -9.36
N ILE A 95 19.03 15.56 -9.42
CA ILE A 95 19.28 16.51 -8.32
C ILE A 95 18.01 17.30 -7.97
N GLU A 96 17.32 17.87 -8.96
CA GLU A 96 16.12 18.68 -8.72
C GLU A 96 14.95 17.84 -8.20
N ASN A 97 14.79 16.61 -8.71
CA ASN A 97 13.79 15.68 -8.18
C ASN A 97 14.05 15.36 -6.70
N LEU A 98 15.31 15.10 -6.34
CA LEU A 98 15.67 14.83 -4.94
C LEU A 98 15.42 16.05 -4.05
N LYS A 99 15.68 17.27 -4.52
CA LYS A 99 15.32 18.49 -3.77
C LYS A 99 13.82 18.59 -3.51
N ILE A 100 12.97 18.23 -4.47
CA ILE A 100 11.51 18.21 -4.28
C ILE A 100 11.14 17.19 -3.19
N VAL A 101 11.67 15.97 -3.26
CA VAL A 101 11.41 14.92 -2.26
C VAL A 101 11.80 15.39 -0.86
N LEU A 102 13.01 15.92 -0.72
CA LEU A 102 13.52 16.42 0.57
C LEU A 102 12.75 17.65 1.06
N GLN A 103 12.31 18.52 0.15
CA GLN A 103 11.50 19.68 0.49
C GLN A 103 10.17 19.26 1.11
N GLU A 104 9.42 18.37 0.43
CA GLU A 104 8.12 17.90 0.93
C GLU A 104 8.26 17.14 2.25
N ALA A 105 9.28 16.30 2.38
CA ALA A 105 9.50 15.49 3.58
C ALA A 105 10.00 16.33 4.76
N ILE A 106 11.04 17.16 4.58
CA ILE A 106 11.71 17.84 5.69
C ILE A 106 11.01 19.12 6.13
N PHE A 107 10.45 19.87 5.17
CA PHE A 107 9.94 21.22 5.40
C PHE A 107 8.49 21.40 4.95
N GLY A 108 7.88 20.38 4.34
CA GLY A 108 6.54 20.46 3.79
C GLY A 108 6.49 21.27 2.48
N PRO A 109 5.27 21.59 2.02
CA PRO A 109 5.06 22.28 0.75
C PRO A 109 5.63 23.71 0.78
N GLN A 110 6.36 24.11 -0.27
CA GLN A 110 6.86 25.49 -0.39
C GLN A 110 5.73 26.53 -0.50
N GLN A 111 4.63 26.14 -1.15
CA GLN A 111 3.42 26.94 -1.26
C GLN A 111 2.31 26.23 -0.51
N LEU A 112 1.81 26.86 0.55
CA LEU A 112 0.77 26.33 1.39
C LEU A 112 -0.50 27.19 1.28
N ASN A 113 -1.59 26.58 0.82
CA ASN A 113 -2.92 27.19 0.83
C ASN A 113 -3.97 26.20 1.29
N ILE A 114 -4.29 26.23 2.58
CA ILE A 114 -5.30 25.37 3.19
C ILE A 114 -6.71 25.99 3.15
N ALA A 115 -6.88 27.24 2.72
CA ALA A 115 -8.20 27.88 2.72
C ALA A 115 -9.29 27.08 1.97
N PRO A 116 -9.01 26.46 0.80
CA PRO A 116 -10.01 25.72 0.05
C PRO A 116 -10.53 24.45 0.75
N GLU A 117 -9.84 23.96 1.77
CA GLU A 117 -10.18 22.73 2.50
C GLU A 117 -10.78 22.97 3.89
N ILE A 118 -10.92 24.24 4.30
CA ILE A 118 -11.67 24.65 5.49
C ILE A 118 -13.11 24.97 5.07
N VAL A 119 -14.10 24.32 5.69
CA VAL A 119 -15.50 24.71 5.51
C VAL A 119 -15.77 26.04 6.23
N ASP A 120 -16.47 26.96 5.55
CA ASP A 120 -16.83 28.29 6.07
C ASP A 120 -15.65 29.02 6.76
N PRO A 121 -14.54 29.29 6.05
CA PRO A 121 -13.31 29.85 6.64
C PRO A 121 -13.51 31.22 7.27
N GLU A 122 -14.54 31.97 6.85
CA GLU A 122 -14.91 33.25 7.48
C GLU A 122 -15.45 33.06 8.92
N VAL A 123 -16.04 31.89 9.20
CA VAL A 123 -16.57 31.51 10.53
C VAL A 123 -15.52 30.77 11.33
N HIS A 124 -14.86 29.80 10.70
CA HIS A 124 -13.90 28.91 11.35
C HIS A 124 -12.48 29.46 11.39
N GLY A 125 -12.18 30.54 10.67
CA GLY A 125 -10.80 31.03 10.55
C GLY A 125 -9.93 30.07 9.75
N ILE A 126 -8.74 30.51 9.38
CA ILE A 126 -7.76 29.69 8.69
C ILE A 126 -6.57 29.51 9.63
N PRO A 127 -6.28 28.29 10.10
CA PRO A 127 -5.13 28.06 10.97
C PRO A 127 -3.82 28.59 10.35
N PRO A 128 -2.96 29.30 11.11
CA PRO A 128 -1.71 29.87 10.61
C PRO A 128 -0.60 28.82 10.46
N ILE A 129 -0.88 27.70 9.79
CA ILE A 129 0.05 26.55 9.63
C ILE A 129 1.40 26.99 9.02
N HIS A 130 1.39 27.99 8.14
CA HIS A 130 2.62 28.55 7.58
C HIS A 130 3.56 29.14 8.64
N ASN A 131 3.02 29.79 9.68
CA ASN A 131 3.79 30.32 10.80
C ASN A 131 4.30 29.19 11.71
N GLU A 132 3.47 28.18 11.96
CA GLU A 132 3.84 26.98 12.72
C GLU A 132 5.04 26.27 12.06
N ILE A 133 4.98 26.03 10.75
CA ILE A 133 6.09 25.45 9.97
C ILE A 133 7.34 26.34 10.04
N ALA A 134 7.18 27.66 9.87
CA ALA A 134 8.30 28.59 9.94
C ALA A 134 8.99 28.57 11.32
N TYR A 135 8.22 28.42 12.40
CA TYR A 135 8.73 28.25 13.76
C TYR A 135 9.58 26.99 13.89
N PHE A 136 9.07 25.82 13.48
CA PHE A 136 9.82 24.56 13.54
C PHE A 136 11.05 24.56 12.62
N ARG A 137 10.95 25.21 11.46
CA ARG A 137 12.05 25.38 10.52
C ARG A 137 13.14 26.30 11.07
N ALA A 138 12.78 27.30 11.89
CA ALA A 138 13.68 28.28 12.49
C ALA A 138 14.72 28.85 11.51
N GLY A 139 14.24 29.25 10.33
CA GLY A 139 15.05 29.90 9.27
C GLY A 139 15.98 28.98 8.47
N ARG A 140 16.06 27.68 8.79
CA ARG A 140 16.95 26.73 8.09
C ARG A 140 16.51 26.49 6.65
N THR A 141 17.45 26.13 5.80
CA THR A 141 17.24 25.76 4.40
C THR A 141 17.75 24.34 4.15
N LEU A 142 17.41 23.76 3.00
CA LEU A 142 17.93 22.43 2.64
C LEU A 142 19.46 22.46 2.53
N ASP A 143 20.01 23.55 2.00
CA ASP A 143 21.45 23.77 1.87
C ASP A 143 22.15 23.81 3.24
N ASP A 144 21.47 24.14 4.33
CA ASP A 144 22.05 24.06 5.67
C ASP A 144 22.25 22.61 6.13
N MET A 145 21.42 21.69 5.64
CA MET A 145 21.33 20.30 6.11
C MET A 145 22.04 19.30 5.19
N VAL A 146 22.12 19.62 3.90
CA VAL A 146 22.48 18.67 2.85
C VAL A 146 23.42 19.31 1.83
N ASP A 147 24.45 18.57 1.43
CA ASP A 147 25.27 18.89 0.26
C ASP A 147 24.97 17.89 -0.87
N LEU A 148 24.35 18.35 -1.95
CA LEU A 148 24.08 17.53 -3.13
C LEU A 148 25.22 17.63 -4.14
N LYS A 149 25.77 16.49 -4.56
CA LYS A 149 26.88 16.40 -5.51
C LYS A 149 26.52 15.51 -6.71
N PRO A 150 26.91 15.88 -7.93
CA PRO A 150 26.64 15.08 -9.11
C PRO A 150 27.53 13.82 -9.13
N ILE A 151 26.94 12.69 -9.55
CA ILE A 151 27.69 11.52 -10.01
C ILE A 151 28.17 11.81 -11.44
N ILE A 152 29.47 11.67 -11.71
CA ILE A 152 30.07 11.85 -13.03
C ILE A 152 30.66 10.54 -13.56
N SER A 153 30.63 10.34 -14.88
CA SER A 153 31.03 9.08 -15.53
C SER A 153 32.50 8.73 -15.32
N GLU A 154 33.36 9.74 -15.18
CA GLU A 154 34.79 9.55 -14.92
C GLU A 154 35.08 9.04 -13.51
N GLY A 155 34.12 9.19 -12.58
CA GLY A 155 34.26 8.93 -11.15
C GLY A 155 34.51 10.20 -10.34
N PHE A 156 34.29 10.12 -9.02
CA PHE A 156 34.34 11.25 -8.11
C PHE A 156 35.04 10.89 -6.80
N TRP A 157 35.49 11.93 -6.09
CA TRP A 157 36.18 11.76 -4.81
C TRP A 157 35.26 12.05 -3.62
N ILE A 158 35.33 11.17 -2.63
CA ILE A 158 34.81 11.35 -1.27
C ILE A 158 36.03 11.39 -0.35
N GLU A 159 36.48 12.59 0.01
CA GLU A 159 37.76 12.79 0.70
C GLU A 159 38.93 12.10 -0.05
N LYS A 160 39.46 11.00 0.48
CA LYS A 160 40.55 10.21 -0.11
C LYS A 160 40.09 8.92 -0.80
N VAL A 161 38.78 8.74 -0.94
CA VAL A 161 38.17 7.55 -1.55
C VAL A 161 37.66 7.92 -2.93
N PHE A 162 38.10 7.19 -3.95
CA PHE A 162 37.62 7.37 -5.32
C PHE A 162 36.50 6.39 -5.62
N VAL A 163 35.38 6.90 -6.14
CA VAL A 163 34.20 6.10 -6.50
C VAL A 163 33.94 6.25 -8.00
N LYS A 164 33.88 5.12 -8.71
CA LYS A 164 33.69 5.08 -10.17
C LYS A 164 32.43 4.31 -10.56
N PRO A 165 31.44 4.94 -11.21
CA PRO A 165 30.27 4.24 -11.77
C PRO A 165 30.69 3.18 -12.81
N GLN A 166 29.89 2.12 -12.92
CA GLN A 166 30.07 1.04 -13.90
C GLN A 166 28.93 1.04 -14.92
N SER A 167 29.19 0.54 -16.14
CA SER A 167 28.18 0.48 -17.22
C SER A 167 26.96 -0.39 -16.89
N GLY A 168 27.07 -1.27 -15.90
CA GLY A 168 25.95 -2.08 -15.40
C GLY A 168 25.15 -1.44 -14.26
N GLY A 169 25.44 -0.20 -13.85
CA GLY A 169 24.74 0.52 -12.76
C GLY A 169 25.37 0.38 -11.36
N GLY A 170 26.42 -0.43 -11.22
CA GLY A 170 27.18 -0.60 -9.98
C GLY A 170 28.30 0.43 -9.82
N PHE A 171 29.12 0.28 -8.78
CA PHE A 171 30.23 1.18 -8.49
C PHE A 171 31.52 0.42 -8.16
N LEU A 172 32.67 1.01 -8.45
CA LEU A 172 33.96 0.61 -7.90
C LEU A 172 34.39 1.64 -6.86
N VAL A 173 34.87 1.17 -5.71
CA VAL A 173 35.39 2.01 -4.62
C VAL A 173 36.86 1.70 -4.44
N GLN A 174 37.69 2.74 -4.51
CA GLN A 174 39.14 2.65 -4.45
C GLN A 174 39.69 3.57 -3.36
N GLU A 175 40.51 3.01 -2.48
CA GLU A 175 41.20 3.74 -1.42
C GLU A 175 42.67 3.32 -1.39
N GLU A 176 43.57 4.28 -1.20
CA GLU A 176 45.01 4.01 -1.16
C GLU A 176 45.35 2.99 -0.06
N GLY A 177 46.09 1.94 -0.43
CA GLY A 177 46.47 0.87 0.49
C GLY A 177 45.36 -0.15 0.80
N ARG A 178 44.21 -0.09 0.12
CA ARG A 178 43.14 -1.11 0.21
C ARG A 178 42.82 -1.70 -1.16
N GLU A 179 42.22 -2.89 -1.16
CA GLU A 179 41.74 -3.52 -2.38
C GLU A 179 40.58 -2.72 -3.00
N THR A 180 40.46 -2.78 -4.33
CA THR A 180 39.31 -2.18 -5.02
C THR A 180 38.06 -2.99 -4.73
N LEU A 181 37.02 -2.34 -4.22
CA LEU A 181 35.75 -2.97 -3.86
C LEU A 181 34.71 -2.74 -4.96
N ALA A 182 33.99 -3.79 -5.34
CA ALA A 182 32.89 -3.70 -6.28
C ALA A 182 31.54 -3.67 -5.55
N ILE A 183 30.71 -2.69 -5.88
CA ILE A 183 29.36 -2.51 -5.37
C ILE A 183 28.37 -2.93 -6.47
N PRO A 184 27.46 -3.88 -6.21
CA PRO A 184 26.47 -4.30 -7.19
C PRO A 184 25.55 -3.15 -7.63
N ALA A 185 25.04 -3.26 -8.86
CA ALA A 185 24.02 -2.35 -9.37
C ALA A 185 22.66 -2.61 -8.74
N GLU A 186 22.33 -3.89 -8.59
CA GLU A 186 21.06 -4.32 -8.01
C GLU A 186 21.12 -4.14 -6.49
N MET A 187 20.21 -3.32 -5.99
CA MET A 187 19.97 -3.17 -4.57
C MET A 187 18.96 -4.25 -4.18
N ASN A 188 19.41 -5.25 -3.44
CA ASN A 188 18.49 -6.28 -2.94
C ASN A 188 17.63 -5.67 -1.84
N PHE A 189 16.30 -5.78 -2.01
CA PHE A 189 15.33 -5.39 -1.00
C PHE A 189 14.85 -6.65 -0.28
N GLN A 190 15.07 -6.69 1.03
CA GLN A 190 14.45 -7.70 1.87
C GLN A 190 13.43 -7.01 2.76
N ALA A 191 12.17 -7.42 2.67
CA ALA A 191 11.15 -7.00 3.61
C ALA A 191 11.55 -7.53 5.00
N VAL A 192 11.96 -6.64 5.90
CA VAL A 192 12.34 -6.99 7.27
C VAL A 192 11.28 -6.44 8.22
N PHE A 193 10.57 -7.35 8.89
CA PHE A 193 9.60 -7.03 9.92
C PHE A 193 9.49 -8.22 10.87
N GLU A 194 9.14 -7.96 12.13
CA GLU A 194 8.75 -9.04 13.04
C GLU A 194 7.35 -9.51 12.68
N LEU A 195 7.12 -10.82 12.62
CA LEU A 195 5.78 -11.36 12.35
C LEU A 195 4.83 -11.16 13.54
N GLY A 196 5.38 -10.97 14.74
CA GLY A 196 4.63 -11.08 15.98
C GLY A 196 4.04 -12.47 16.16
N ASP A 197 3.08 -12.60 17.07
CA ASP A 197 2.28 -13.82 17.19
C ASP A 197 1.25 -13.85 16.05
N THR A 198 1.32 -14.88 15.20
CA THR A 198 0.38 -15.12 14.11
C THR A 198 -0.78 -16.01 14.57
N GLN A 199 -1.96 -15.82 13.98
CA GLN A 199 -3.11 -16.68 14.28
C GLN A 199 -3.08 -17.94 13.40
N ALA A 200 -3.38 -19.10 13.99
CA ALA A 200 -3.47 -20.37 13.26
C ALA A 200 -4.64 -20.43 12.27
N GLU A 201 -5.67 -19.61 12.52
CA GLU A 201 -6.85 -19.43 11.69
C GLU A 201 -6.85 -18.02 11.07
N PRO A 202 -7.51 -17.82 9.91
CA PRO A 202 -7.63 -16.50 9.29
C PRO A 202 -8.29 -15.47 10.20
N PHE A 203 -7.70 -14.29 10.22
CA PHE A 203 -8.20 -13.18 11.03
C PHE A 203 -9.62 -12.81 10.60
N LYS A 204 -10.51 -12.67 11.59
CA LYS A 204 -11.89 -12.21 11.40
C LYS A 204 -12.00 -10.77 11.88
N PRO A 205 -12.12 -9.79 10.97
CA PRO A 205 -12.26 -8.39 11.35
C PRO A 205 -13.44 -8.15 12.30
N PRO A 206 -13.25 -7.39 13.39
CA PRO A 206 -14.33 -7.02 14.29
C PRO A 206 -15.17 -5.87 13.73
N LEU A 207 -16.28 -5.55 14.40
CA LEU A 207 -17.08 -4.35 14.13
C LEU A 207 -16.33 -3.06 14.47
N LEU A 208 -15.55 -3.07 15.55
CA LEU A 208 -14.60 -2.03 15.88
C LEU A 208 -13.33 -2.67 16.42
N GLY A 209 -12.18 -2.30 15.89
CA GLY A 209 -10.90 -2.75 16.40
C GLY A 209 -9.73 -1.90 15.93
N ILE A 210 -8.61 -1.97 16.66
CA ILE A 210 -7.38 -1.23 16.34
C ILE A 210 -6.21 -2.21 16.36
N THR A 211 -5.59 -2.45 15.22
CA THR A 211 -4.39 -3.30 15.10
C THR A 211 -3.18 -2.44 14.82
N CYS A 212 -2.19 -2.43 15.72
CA CYS A 212 -0.97 -1.68 15.53
C CYS A 212 -0.02 -2.39 14.54
N LEU A 213 0.41 -1.68 13.48
CA LEU A 213 1.37 -2.13 12.47
C LEU A 213 2.80 -1.68 12.77
N GLY A 214 2.95 -0.65 13.58
CA GLY A 214 4.21 -0.34 14.24
C GLY A 214 4.00 0.68 15.35
N PRO A 215 4.54 0.47 16.56
CA PRO A 215 4.23 1.33 17.69
C PRO A 215 5.25 2.46 17.90
N SER A 216 6.34 2.49 17.12
CA SER A 216 7.51 3.31 17.40
C SER A 216 7.83 4.30 16.27
N HIS A 217 8.81 5.15 16.50
CA HIS A 217 9.23 6.23 15.58
C HIS A 217 10.40 5.81 14.68
N GLY A 218 10.71 6.59 13.64
CA GLY A 218 11.79 6.32 12.67
C GLY A 218 13.21 6.09 13.25
N PHE A 219 13.49 6.54 14.47
CA PHE A 219 14.80 6.38 15.13
C PHE A 219 14.97 5.13 16.01
N ASP A 220 13.92 4.32 16.21
CA ASP A 220 14.03 3.11 17.03
C ASP A 220 14.44 1.92 16.15
N PRO A 221 15.65 1.36 16.32
CA PRO A 221 16.12 0.31 15.44
C PRO A 221 15.47 -1.07 15.67
N TYR A 222 14.72 -1.22 16.77
CA TYR A 222 14.18 -2.51 17.19
C TYR A 222 12.71 -2.71 16.84
N GLN A 223 11.97 -1.66 16.48
CA GLN A 223 10.54 -1.72 16.23
C GLN A 223 10.16 -1.10 14.89
N ASN A 224 9.02 -1.53 14.35
CA ASN A 224 8.45 -1.00 13.11
C ASN A 224 8.04 0.47 13.28
N THR A 225 8.10 1.24 12.18
CA THR A 225 7.60 2.61 12.14
C THR A 225 6.09 2.68 12.30
N SER A 226 5.65 3.85 12.70
CA SER A 226 4.28 4.13 13.12
C SER A 226 3.26 3.88 12.02
N GLY A 227 2.33 2.97 12.30
CA GLY A 227 1.06 2.87 11.58
C GLY A 227 0.12 1.87 12.23
N PHE A 228 -1.15 1.88 11.83
CA PHE A 228 -2.15 0.96 12.37
C PHE A 228 -3.32 0.73 11.40
N ILE A 229 -4.16 -0.27 11.71
CA ILE A 229 -5.41 -0.53 11.02
C ILE A 229 -6.56 -0.23 11.96
N LEU A 230 -7.49 0.59 11.50
CA LEU A 230 -8.83 0.71 12.07
C LEU A 230 -9.74 -0.30 11.39
N TRP A 231 -10.22 -1.28 12.14
CA TRP A 231 -11.30 -2.16 11.71
C TRP A 231 -12.62 -1.49 12.05
N ILE A 232 -13.34 -1.02 11.05
CA ILE A 232 -14.67 -0.45 11.22
C ILE A 232 -15.61 -1.25 10.36
N ASN A 233 -16.64 -1.81 11.00
CA ASN A 233 -17.65 -2.58 10.33
C ASN A 233 -17.07 -3.76 9.52
N LYS A 234 -16.07 -4.45 10.10
CA LYS A 234 -15.31 -5.56 9.51
C LYS A 234 -14.41 -5.19 8.33
N ILE A 235 -14.21 -3.90 8.07
CA ILE A 235 -13.37 -3.39 6.98
C ILE A 235 -12.20 -2.63 7.59
N GLY A 236 -11.01 -2.87 7.08
CA GLY A 236 -9.78 -2.22 7.52
C GLY A 236 -9.56 -0.90 6.79
N ILE A 237 -9.18 0.11 7.54
CA ILE A 237 -8.62 1.37 7.06
C ILE A 237 -7.19 1.44 7.60
N MET A 238 -6.20 1.44 6.72
CA MET A 238 -4.81 1.68 7.14
C MET A 238 -4.63 3.16 7.45
N VAL A 239 -4.06 3.48 8.59
CA VAL A 239 -3.64 4.84 8.94
C VAL A 239 -2.12 4.84 8.90
N ASP A 240 -1.56 5.66 8.01
CA ASP A 240 -0.11 5.80 7.79
C ASP A 240 0.60 4.45 7.65
N PRO A 241 0.32 3.66 6.60
CA PRO A 241 0.81 2.30 6.47
C PRO A 241 2.35 2.23 6.46
N PRO A 242 2.97 1.45 7.37
CA PRO A 242 4.40 1.20 7.35
C PRO A 242 4.81 0.40 6.12
N VAL A 243 6.09 0.44 5.77
CA VAL A 243 6.63 -0.39 4.69
C VAL A 243 6.44 -1.88 5.01
N ASN A 244 6.19 -2.69 3.98
CA ASN A 244 5.98 -4.14 4.08
C ASN A 244 4.69 -4.58 4.81
N SER A 245 3.80 -3.66 5.18
CA SER A 245 2.55 -3.96 5.90
C SER A 245 1.74 -5.09 5.26
N THR A 246 1.65 -5.10 3.94
CA THR A 246 0.85 -6.10 3.21
C THR A 246 1.47 -7.48 3.20
N PHE A 247 2.79 -7.54 3.06
CA PHE A 247 3.50 -8.81 3.14
C PHE A 247 3.38 -9.35 4.58
N TRP A 248 3.49 -8.50 5.60
CA TRP A 248 3.22 -8.88 7.00
C TRP A 248 1.79 -9.40 7.21
N LEU A 249 0.77 -8.70 6.69
CA LEU A 249 -0.64 -9.12 6.80
C LEU A 249 -0.86 -10.50 6.21
N SER A 250 -0.34 -10.72 5.01
CA SER A 250 -0.44 -12.00 4.31
C SER A 250 0.18 -13.15 5.11
N GLN A 251 1.35 -12.92 5.71
CA GLN A 251 2.01 -13.91 6.58
C GLN A 251 1.32 -14.09 7.94
N SER A 252 0.51 -13.12 8.37
CA SER A 252 -0.27 -13.14 9.61
C SER A 252 -1.69 -13.70 9.43
N ASN A 253 -1.98 -14.36 8.29
CA ASN A 253 -3.29 -14.85 7.90
C ASN A 253 -4.39 -13.76 7.88
N VAL A 254 -4.00 -12.52 7.57
CA VAL A 254 -4.93 -11.43 7.27
C VAL A 254 -4.98 -11.22 5.76
N ASN A 255 -6.16 -11.38 5.18
CA ASN A 255 -6.35 -11.13 3.75
C ASN A 255 -6.26 -9.61 3.46
N PRO A 256 -5.30 -9.13 2.64
CA PRO A 256 -5.16 -7.71 2.34
C PRO A 256 -6.39 -7.06 1.67
N LYS A 257 -7.30 -7.85 1.06
CA LYS A 257 -8.59 -7.39 0.52
C LYS A 257 -9.56 -6.89 1.58
N LEU A 258 -9.34 -7.24 2.84
CA LEU A 258 -10.12 -6.72 3.96
C LEU A 258 -9.85 -5.22 4.18
N ILE A 259 -8.84 -4.65 3.52
CA ILE A 259 -8.41 -3.26 3.65
C ILE A 259 -8.58 -2.58 2.29
N ASP A 260 -9.54 -1.64 2.21
CA ASP A 260 -9.89 -0.95 0.97
C ASP A 260 -9.53 0.55 0.98
N SER A 261 -9.03 1.05 2.11
CA SER A 261 -8.84 2.48 2.35
C SER A 261 -7.56 2.76 3.11
N VAL A 262 -6.95 3.91 2.81
CA VAL A 262 -5.86 4.51 3.56
C VAL A 262 -6.29 5.90 4.05
N ILE A 263 -6.02 6.22 5.32
CA ILE A 263 -5.96 7.60 5.81
C ILE A 263 -4.47 7.97 5.88
N LEU A 264 -4.08 8.97 5.09
CA LEU A 264 -2.72 9.50 5.10
C LEU A 264 -2.70 10.81 5.87
N THR A 265 -1.98 10.88 6.99
CA THR A 265 -2.02 12.06 7.86
C THR A 265 -1.04 13.15 7.43
N HIS A 266 0.13 12.78 6.90
CA HIS A 266 1.17 13.69 6.41
C HIS A 266 2.23 12.91 5.60
N CYS A 267 3.29 13.59 5.12
CA CYS A 267 4.27 13.05 4.15
C CYS A 267 5.71 12.90 4.70
N HIS A 268 5.86 12.37 5.91
CA HIS A 268 7.14 11.83 6.38
C HIS A 268 7.30 10.38 5.94
N ALA A 269 8.54 9.94 5.72
CA ALA A 269 8.85 8.59 5.22
C ALA A 269 8.32 7.46 6.13
N ASP A 270 8.22 7.69 7.43
CA ASP A 270 7.68 6.72 8.39
C ASP A 270 6.15 6.64 8.40
N HIS A 271 5.45 7.51 7.68
CA HIS A 271 3.99 7.53 7.54
C HIS A 271 3.51 7.25 6.11
N ASP A 272 4.23 7.71 5.07
CA ASP A 272 3.78 7.62 3.68
C ASP A 272 4.38 6.45 2.89
N ALA A 273 5.52 5.88 3.32
CA ALA A 273 6.28 4.93 2.53
C ALA A 273 5.50 3.66 2.14
N GLY A 274 4.64 3.15 3.03
CA GLY A 274 3.79 1.99 2.72
C GLY A 274 2.51 2.34 1.94
N THR A 275 2.16 3.61 1.79
CA THR A 275 0.93 4.04 1.11
C THR A 275 1.00 3.71 -0.37
N PHE A 276 2.14 3.99 -1.01
CA PHE A 276 2.33 3.67 -2.42
C PHE A 276 2.38 2.17 -2.67
N GLN A 277 3.00 1.40 -1.77
CA GLN A 277 2.93 -0.07 -1.83
C GLN A 277 1.47 -0.56 -1.81
N LYS A 278 0.64 0.00 -0.92
CA LYS A 278 -0.78 -0.34 -0.83
C LYS A 278 -1.57 0.04 -2.10
N ILE A 279 -1.23 1.15 -2.76
CA ILE A 279 -1.83 1.56 -4.05
C ILE A 279 -1.54 0.50 -5.14
N LEU A 280 -0.36 -0.12 -5.13
CA LEU A 280 0.07 -1.08 -6.16
C LEU A 280 -0.47 -2.50 -5.96
N GLU A 281 -1.31 -2.73 -4.95
CA GLU A 281 -1.88 -4.04 -4.66
C GLU A 281 -3.07 -4.39 -5.56
N GLU A 282 -3.80 -5.44 -5.18
CA GLU A 282 -4.78 -6.13 -6.02
C GLU A 282 -5.79 -5.18 -6.70
N PHE A 283 -6.41 -4.28 -5.94
CA PHE A 283 -7.45 -3.41 -6.48
C PHE A 283 -7.21 -1.96 -6.05
N ARG A 284 -7.75 -1.05 -6.84
CA ARG A 284 -7.76 0.39 -6.54
C ARG A 284 -8.33 0.64 -5.14
N ILE A 285 -7.59 1.40 -4.33
CA ILE A 285 -7.96 1.76 -2.95
C ILE A 285 -8.44 3.21 -2.84
N LYS A 286 -9.15 3.53 -1.77
CA LYS A 286 -9.51 4.90 -1.41
C LYS A 286 -8.42 5.54 -0.56
N ILE A 287 -8.14 6.82 -0.80
CA ILE A 287 -7.22 7.60 0.06
C ILE A 287 -7.96 8.81 0.61
N TYR A 288 -8.06 8.85 1.94
CA TYR A 288 -8.66 9.93 2.71
C TYR A 288 -7.57 10.81 3.29
N THR A 289 -7.51 12.05 2.83
CA THR A 289 -6.61 13.08 3.37
C THR A 289 -7.03 14.45 2.83
N THR A 290 -6.39 15.51 3.31
CA THR A 290 -6.69 16.86 2.81
C THR A 290 -6.08 17.08 1.42
N PRO A 291 -6.64 17.96 0.58
CA PRO A 291 -6.01 18.37 -0.68
C PRO A 291 -4.54 18.78 -0.51
N THR A 292 -4.19 19.47 0.58
CA THR A 292 -2.82 19.87 0.89
C THR A 292 -1.87 18.69 1.03
N VAL A 293 -2.20 17.73 1.89
CA VAL A 293 -1.36 16.53 2.13
C VAL A 293 -1.30 15.67 0.86
N MET A 294 -2.43 15.51 0.15
CA MET A 294 -2.46 14.77 -1.12
C MET A 294 -1.53 15.39 -2.18
N GLN A 295 -1.51 16.72 -2.30
CA GLN A 295 -0.62 17.38 -3.25
C GLN A 295 0.87 17.22 -2.87
N SER A 296 1.20 17.23 -1.57
CA SER A 296 2.55 16.92 -1.08
C SER A 296 2.96 15.50 -1.44
N PHE A 297 2.10 14.52 -1.17
CA PHE A 297 2.30 13.13 -1.56
C PHE A 297 2.55 13.01 -3.07
N LEU A 298 1.70 13.63 -3.90
CA LEU A 298 1.84 13.58 -5.35
C LEU A 298 3.13 14.24 -5.85
N ARG A 299 3.58 15.37 -5.29
CA ARG A 299 4.86 15.99 -5.66
C ARG A 299 6.05 15.10 -5.28
N LYS A 300 6.05 14.56 -4.06
CA LYS A 300 7.09 13.64 -3.57
C LYS A 300 7.19 12.39 -4.45
N TYR A 301 6.08 11.69 -4.67
CA TYR A 301 6.10 10.45 -5.44
C TYR A 301 6.22 10.67 -6.95
N SER A 302 5.77 11.81 -7.49
CA SER A 302 6.05 12.18 -8.87
C SER A 302 7.55 12.38 -9.10
N ALA A 303 8.24 13.03 -8.16
CA ALA A 303 9.69 13.20 -8.23
C ALA A 303 10.46 11.87 -8.04
N LEU A 304 9.99 10.97 -7.17
CA LEU A 304 10.61 9.65 -6.96
C LEU A 304 10.43 8.70 -8.16
N THR A 305 9.22 8.65 -8.72
CA THR A 305 8.84 7.70 -9.78
C THR A 305 9.03 8.24 -11.19
N ARG A 306 9.15 9.57 -11.34
CA ARG A 306 9.11 10.32 -12.61
C ARG A 306 7.78 10.20 -13.36
N ILE A 307 6.73 9.74 -12.69
CA ILE A 307 5.36 9.71 -13.21
C ILE A 307 4.70 11.06 -12.95
N PRO A 308 4.03 11.69 -13.93
CA PRO A 308 3.29 12.92 -13.69
C PRO A 308 2.25 12.76 -12.56
N ALA A 309 2.14 13.76 -11.69
CA ALA A 309 1.18 13.77 -10.58
C ALA A 309 -0.26 13.46 -11.01
N SER A 310 -0.69 13.92 -12.19
CA SER A 310 -2.02 13.60 -12.74
C SER A 310 -2.22 12.10 -12.96
N ARG A 311 -1.19 11.39 -13.41
CA ARG A 311 -1.22 9.95 -13.64
C ARG A 311 -1.16 9.16 -12.34
N LEU A 312 -0.39 9.65 -11.35
CA LEU A 312 -0.41 9.08 -10.00
C LEU A 312 -1.79 9.19 -9.35
N MET A 313 -2.47 10.34 -9.52
CA MET A 313 -3.83 10.56 -8.99
C MET A 313 -4.87 9.59 -9.59
N GLU A 314 -4.65 9.09 -10.81
CA GLU A 314 -5.53 8.09 -11.43
C GLU A 314 -5.41 6.70 -10.79
N MET A 315 -4.36 6.43 -10.00
CA MET A 315 -4.08 5.10 -9.45
C MET A 315 -4.90 4.76 -8.20
N PHE A 316 -5.61 5.72 -7.60
CA PHE A 316 -6.39 5.53 -6.38
C PHE A 316 -7.62 6.44 -6.40
N ASP A 317 -8.60 6.14 -5.55
CA ASP A 317 -9.80 6.97 -5.40
C ASP A 317 -9.54 8.02 -4.31
N PHE A 318 -9.16 9.23 -4.74
CA PHE A 318 -8.96 10.33 -3.81
C PHE A 318 -10.29 10.80 -3.20
N CYS A 319 -10.39 10.68 -1.88
CA CYS A 319 -11.51 11.11 -1.08
C CYS A 319 -11.09 12.32 -0.23
N PRO A 320 -11.20 13.56 -0.77
CA PRO A 320 -10.77 14.75 -0.04
C PRO A 320 -11.56 14.90 1.26
N VAL A 321 -10.84 15.07 2.37
CA VAL A 321 -11.45 15.41 3.66
C VAL A 321 -11.35 16.92 3.89
N MET A 322 -12.44 17.51 4.36
CA MET A 322 -12.56 18.95 4.59
C MET A 322 -12.64 19.20 6.09
N ILE A 323 -11.88 20.17 6.59
CA ILE A 323 -11.88 20.53 8.01
C ILE A 323 -13.23 21.17 8.35
N HIS A 324 -13.78 20.80 9.51
CA HIS A 324 -15.14 21.12 9.98
C HIS A 324 -16.30 20.46 9.20
N SER A 325 -16.01 19.55 8.26
CA SER A 325 -17.03 18.72 7.62
C SER A 325 -16.92 17.25 8.04
N PRO A 326 -18.03 16.59 8.43
CA PRO A 326 -18.01 15.15 8.69
C PRO A 326 -17.86 14.35 7.38
N VAL A 327 -17.12 13.24 7.45
CA VAL A 327 -17.03 12.24 6.37
C VAL A 327 -17.48 10.88 6.91
N ASN A 328 -18.37 10.20 6.19
CA ASN A 328 -18.77 8.83 6.53
C ASN A 328 -17.79 7.83 5.89
N ILE A 329 -17.10 7.06 6.72
CA ILE A 329 -16.22 5.98 6.29
C ILE A 329 -16.68 4.70 6.98
N HIS A 330 -17.18 3.73 6.20
CA HIS A 330 -17.64 2.43 6.68
C HIS A 330 -18.72 2.49 7.79
N GLY A 331 -19.50 3.57 7.83
CA GLY A 331 -20.55 3.80 8.82
C GLY A 331 -20.11 4.60 10.05
N ALA A 332 -18.82 4.93 10.18
CA ALA A 332 -18.32 5.84 11.21
C ALA A 332 -18.26 7.28 10.66
N ILE A 333 -18.60 8.25 11.52
CA ILE A 333 -18.60 9.67 11.17
C ILE A 333 -17.30 10.30 11.65
N PHE A 334 -16.38 10.56 10.72
CA PHE A 334 -15.07 11.15 10.97
C PHE A 334 -15.12 12.67 10.91
N HIS A 335 -14.37 13.31 11.79
CA HIS A 335 -14.06 14.74 11.77
C HIS A 335 -12.54 14.91 11.84
N PHE A 336 -11.97 15.52 10.80
CA PHE A 336 -10.53 15.77 10.71
C PHE A 336 -10.19 17.16 11.25
N PHE A 337 -8.98 17.30 11.79
CA PHE A 337 -8.44 18.55 12.31
C PHE A 337 -6.93 18.64 12.08
N TYR A 338 -6.42 19.86 11.93
CA TYR A 338 -4.99 20.12 11.81
C TYR A 338 -4.28 20.06 13.15
N THR A 339 -3.19 19.31 13.23
CA THR A 339 -2.33 19.20 14.42
C THR A 339 -1.16 20.18 14.34
N LEU A 340 -0.52 20.44 15.48
CA LEU A 340 0.71 21.24 15.53
C LEU A 340 1.91 20.33 15.25
N HIS A 341 2.52 20.45 14.06
CA HIS A 341 3.68 19.67 13.61
C HIS A 341 4.57 20.47 12.64
N SER A 342 5.75 19.94 12.27
CA SER A 342 6.70 20.60 11.37
C SER A 342 6.26 20.68 9.91
N ILE A 343 5.27 19.89 9.50
CA ILE A 343 4.63 19.92 8.18
C ILE A 343 3.11 19.78 8.32
N PRO A 344 2.29 20.13 7.30
CA PRO A 344 0.83 20.01 7.39
C PRO A 344 0.41 18.58 7.75
N THR A 345 -0.26 18.43 8.89
CA THR A 345 -0.58 17.13 9.48
C THR A 345 -1.99 17.14 10.02
N VAL A 346 -2.72 16.06 9.77
CA VAL A 346 -4.11 15.92 10.26
C VAL A 346 -4.28 14.77 11.24
N GLY A 347 -4.97 15.06 12.34
CA GLY A 347 -5.57 14.08 13.23
C GLY A 347 -7.05 13.92 12.91
N PHE A 348 -7.72 12.97 13.56
CA PHE A 348 -9.15 12.80 13.41
C PHE A 348 -9.80 12.24 14.67
N ARG A 349 -11.09 12.56 14.84
CA ARG A 349 -11.98 11.82 15.73
C ARG A 349 -13.09 11.17 14.91
N PHE A 350 -13.65 10.07 15.40
CA PHE A 350 -14.89 9.55 14.82
C PHE A 350 -15.87 9.07 15.89
N VAL A 351 -17.14 9.04 15.49
CA VAL A 351 -18.21 8.36 16.22
C VAL A 351 -18.63 7.14 15.41
N TYR A 352 -18.63 5.97 16.06
CA TYR A 352 -19.14 4.74 15.48
C TYR A 352 -20.03 4.03 16.49
N ARG A 353 -21.33 3.91 16.14
CA ARG A 353 -22.36 3.37 17.03
C ARG A 353 -22.36 4.15 18.36
N ASN A 354 -22.06 3.48 19.47
CA ASN A 354 -22.00 4.04 20.83
C ASN A 354 -20.57 4.33 21.32
N ARG A 355 -19.60 4.45 20.42
CA ARG A 355 -18.20 4.74 20.77
C ARG A 355 -17.66 5.95 20.04
N THR A 356 -16.80 6.67 20.74
CA THR A 356 -15.98 7.76 20.24
C THR A 356 -14.51 7.38 20.27
N PHE A 357 -13.78 7.75 19.23
CA PHE A 357 -12.35 7.52 19.10
C PHE A 357 -11.68 8.81 18.64
N VAL A 358 -10.49 9.11 19.17
CA VAL A 358 -9.61 10.15 18.63
C VAL A 358 -8.21 9.59 18.39
N TYR A 359 -7.65 9.92 17.24
CA TYR A 359 -6.23 9.79 16.94
C TYR A 359 -5.59 11.18 16.84
N SER A 360 -4.54 11.41 17.61
CA SER A 360 -3.84 12.70 17.60
C SER A 360 -3.04 12.93 16.32
N SER A 361 -2.65 11.88 15.60
CA SER A 361 -1.51 11.94 14.66
C SER A 361 -0.26 12.49 15.33
N ASP A 362 0.79 12.79 14.57
CA ASP A 362 1.95 13.56 15.02
C ASP A 362 1.51 14.93 15.50
N HIS A 363 1.79 15.25 16.76
CA HIS A 363 1.23 16.44 17.37
C HIS A 363 2.00 16.87 18.63
N LEU A 364 2.53 18.10 18.63
CA LEU A 364 3.02 18.75 19.85
C LEU A 364 1.88 19.24 20.77
N ASN A 365 1.13 18.32 21.38
CA ASN A 365 0.06 18.60 22.34
C ASN A 365 0.63 18.92 23.73
N HIS A 366 1.34 20.04 23.83
CA HIS A 366 2.00 20.45 25.07
C HIS A 366 1.58 21.89 25.44
N PRO A 367 0.68 22.07 26.44
CA PRO A 367 0.13 23.39 26.77
C PRO A 367 1.18 24.49 26.99
N PRO A 368 2.29 24.27 27.73
CA PRO A 368 3.32 25.30 27.88
C PRO A 368 3.95 25.75 26.56
N THR A 369 4.10 24.84 25.59
CA THR A 369 4.63 25.20 24.27
C THR A 369 3.59 25.95 23.44
N ILE A 370 2.33 25.50 23.47
CA ILE A 370 1.22 26.17 22.79
C ILE A 370 1.05 27.60 23.30
N GLU A 371 1.10 27.80 24.62
CA GLU A 371 1.04 29.14 25.23
C GLU A 371 2.22 30.03 24.80
N LYS A 372 3.42 29.46 24.70
CA LYS A 372 4.59 30.18 24.21
C LYS A 372 4.42 30.61 22.75
N LEU A 373 3.91 29.74 21.87
CA LEU A 373 3.65 30.07 20.47
C LEU A 373 2.68 31.25 20.33
N TYR A 374 1.64 31.29 21.18
CA TYR A 374 0.70 32.41 21.21
C TYR A 374 1.38 33.70 21.70
N GLN A 375 2.17 33.64 22.77
CA GLN A 375 2.91 34.80 23.29
C GLN A 375 3.94 35.34 22.28
N ASP A 376 4.56 34.45 21.51
CA ASP A 376 5.52 34.78 20.45
C ASP A 376 4.81 35.28 19.16
N GLY A 377 3.47 35.26 19.11
CA GLY A 377 2.67 35.70 17.97
C GLY A 377 2.69 34.74 16.76
N VAL A 378 3.11 33.49 16.97
CA VAL A 378 3.16 32.46 15.92
C VAL A 378 1.75 31.98 15.57
N ILE A 379 0.91 31.80 16.60
CA ILE A 379 -0.50 31.40 16.48
C ILE A 379 -1.41 32.47 17.08
N ASP A 380 -2.65 32.55 16.59
CA ASP A 380 -3.69 33.44 17.15
C ASP A 380 -4.45 32.78 18.32
N GLU A 381 -5.33 33.55 18.97
CA GLU A 381 -6.09 33.09 20.14
C GLU A 381 -7.01 31.91 19.79
N LYS A 382 -7.61 31.93 18.59
CA LYS A 382 -8.49 30.86 18.14
C LYS A 382 -7.74 29.55 17.95
N ARG A 383 -6.60 29.59 17.25
CA ARG A 383 -5.75 28.41 17.06
C ARG A 383 -5.19 27.89 18.38
N ARG A 384 -4.84 28.79 19.32
CA ARG A 384 -4.45 28.40 20.69
C ARG A 384 -5.58 27.61 21.37
N GLU A 385 -6.81 28.12 21.35
CA GLU A 385 -7.96 27.42 21.93
C GLU A 385 -8.22 26.08 21.26
N GLU A 386 -8.14 26.00 19.93
CA GLU A 386 -8.27 24.73 19.19
C GLU A 386 -7.24 23.68 19.63
N LEU A 387 -5.98 24.06 19.76
CA LEU A 387 -4.90 23.15 20.15
C LEU A 387 -5.01 22.71 21.63
N LEU A 388 -5.44 23.59 22.52
CA LEU A 388 -5.64 23.26 23.94
C LEU A 388 -6.88 22.39 24.18
N ASN A 389 -7.91 22.50 23.33
CA ASN A 389 -9.16 21.75 23.42
C ASN A 389 -9.12 20.43 22.64
N PHE A 390 -8.03 19.66 22.80
CA PHE A 390 -7.98 18.29 22.30
C PHE A 390 -9.13 17.44 22.91
N PRO A 391 -9.79 16.54 22.16
CA PRO A 391 -11.02 15.87 22.59
C PRO A 391 -10.75 14.71 23.57
N TRP A 392 -10.26 15.05 24.76
CA TRP A 392 -9.96 14.16 25.87
C TRP A 392 -11.18 13.41 26.42
N GLU A 393 -12.40 13.86 26.07
CA GLU A 393 -13.66 13.19 26.46
C GLU A 393 -13.88 11.85 25.76
N SER A 394 -13.17 11.59 24.65
CA SER A 394 -13.36 10.39 23.82
C SER A 394 -13.24 9.09 24.63
N ASP A 395 -13.97 8.04 24.23
CA ASP A 395 -13.93 6.74 24.90
C ASP A 395 -12.58 6.04 24.72
N ILE A 396 -11.97 6.23 23.54
CA ILE A 396 -10.69 5.66 23.15
C ILE A 396 -9.80 6.79 22.63
N ILE A 397 -8.61 6.93 23.20
CA ILE A 397 -7.64 7.96 22.80
C ILE A 397 -6.39 7.25 22.32
N TYR A 398 -6.05 7.38 21.05
CA TYR A 398 -4.80 6.90 20.47
C TYR A 398 -3.90 8.12 20.28
N HIS A 399 -2.90 8.28 21.14
CA HIS A 399 -2.10 9.50 21.21
C HIS A 399 -0.62 9.22 20.94
N GLU A 400 0.00 10.06 20.12
CA GLU A 400 1.43 9.97 19.83
C GLU A 400 2.29 10.45 21.02
N ALA A 401 3.49 9.89 21.19
CA ALA A 401 4.51 10.43 22.09
C ALA A 401 5.94 10.18 21.56
N GLY A 402 6.19 10.63 20.32
CA GLY A 402 7.49 10.59 19.65
C GLY A 402 8.57 11.44 20.31
N ILE A 403 9.60 11.76 19.54
CA ILE A 403 10.79 12.42 20.09
C ILE A 403 10.57 13.94 20.22
N PRO A 404 10.62 14.52 21.44
CA PRO A 404 10.57 15.97 21.59
C PRO A 404 11.74 16.67 20.84
N PRO A 405 11.56 17.92 20.36
CA PRO A 405 10.49 18.84 20.69
C PRO A 405 9.32 18.86 19.70
N LEU A 406 9.30 18.00 18.67
CA LEU A 406 8.23 17.99 17.67
C LEU A 406 6.95 17.28 18.15
N HIS A 407 7.11 16.41 19.14
CA HIS A 407 6.07 15.49 19.58
C HIS A 407 5.66 15.73 21.03
N THR A 408 4.46 15.25 21.39
CA THR A 408 3.95 15.32 22.77
C THR A 408 4.87 14.61 23.75
N PRO A 409 5.36 15.29 24.80
CA PRO A 409 6.16 14.61 25.83
C PRO A 409 5.32 13.57 26.57
N VAL A 410 5.79 12.32 26.61
CA VAL A 410 5.09 11.25 27.37
C VAL A 410 4.94 11.59 28.86
N SER A 411 5.85 12.41 29.41
CA SER A 411 5.76 12.93 30.79
C SER A 411 4.51 13.79 31.01
N TYR A 412 4.06 14.54 30.00
CA TYR A 412 2.82 15.30 30.06
C TYR A 412 1.62 14.35 30.08
N LEU A 413 1.56 13.36 29.18
CA LEU A 413 0.50 12.35 29.19
C LEU A 413 0.43 11.62 30.54
N ASN A 414 1.59 11.30 31.13
CA ASN A 414 1.66 10.63 32.43
C ASN A 414 1.28 11.55 33.62
N SER A 415 1.18 12.86 33.40
CA SER A 415 0.73 13.83 34.41
C SER A 415 -0.79 14.04 34.41
N LEU A 416 -1.49 13.56 33.38
CA LEU A 416 -2.93 13.70 33.25
C LEU A 416 -3.67 12.92 34.37
N PRO A 417 -4.92 13.28 34.70
CA PRO A 417 -5.74 12.51 35.61
C PRO A 417 -5.80 11.02 35.26
N VAL A 418 -5.77 10.16 36.28
CA VAL A 418 -5.75 8.68 36.12
C VAL A 418 -6.88 8.16 35.23
N GLU A 419 -8.08 8.74 35.33
CA GLU A 419 -9.22 8.33 34.50
C GLU A 419 -9.05 8.65 33.02
N LEU A 420 -8.25 9.66 32.66
CA LEU A 420 -7.87 9.92 31.28
C LEU A 420 -6.75 8.97 30.85
N GLN A 421 -5.72 8.76 31.69
CA GLN A 421 -4.62 7.85 31.37
C GLN A 421 -5.11 6.45 30.96
N LYS A 422 -6.11 5.91 31.67
CA LYS A 422 -6.71 4.60 31.38
C LYS A 422 -7.35 4.48 29.99
N LYS A 423 -7.73 5.61 29.38
CA LYS A 423 -8.32 5.66 28.02
C LYS A 423 -7.27 5.87 26.94
N ILE A 424 -6.05 6.26 27.32
CA ILE A 424 -4.98 6.61 26.40
C ILE A 424 -4.13 5.39 26.11
N THR A 425 -4.14 5.00 24.84
CA THR A 425 -3.11 4.15 24.25
C THR A 425 -2.07 5.06 23.60
N VAL A 426 -0.85 5.03 24.14
CA VAL A 426 0.29 5.78 23.63
C VAL A 426 0.91 5.02 22.47
N TYR A 427 1.19 5.76 21.42
CA TYR A 427 1.66 5.32 20.12
C TYR A 427 2.86 6.18 19.68
N HIS A 428 3.57 5.79 18.62
CA HIS A 428 4.73 6.50 18.09
C HIS A 428 5.84 6.73 19.14
N ILE A 429 6.11 5.74 20.00
CA ILE A 429 7.12 5.83 21.07
C ILE A 429 7.93 4.54 21.18
N ALA A 430 9.24 4.66 21.40
CA ALA A 430 10.07 3.51 21.72
C ALA A 430 9.74 2.97 23.12
N GLU A 431 9.61 1.65 23.27
CA GLU A 431 9.23 1.02 24.55
C GLU A 431 10.15 1.39 25.72
N LYS A 432 11.44 1.59 25.45
CA LYS A 432 12.43 1.99 26.47
C LYS A 432 12.14 3.37 27.09
N ASP A 433 11.42 4.23 26.37
CA ASP A 433 11.11 5.62 26.76
C ASP A 433 9.70 5.72 27.38
N PHE A 434 8.92 4.63 27.35
CA PHE A 434 7.60 4.56 27.97
C PHE A 434 7.69 4.50 29.51
N PRO A 435 6.87 5.27 30.26
CA PRO A 435 6.94 5.33 31.71
C PRO A 435 6.62 3.98 32.36
N LYS A 436 7.40 3.58 33.37
CA LYS A 436 7.21 2.32 34.12
C LYS A 436 6.05 2.39 35.12
N GLU A 437 5.87 3.55 35.76
CA GLU A 437 4.79 3.82 36.71
C GLU A 437 3.75 4.71 36.04
N THR A 438 2.74 4.08 35.44
CA THR A 438 1.70 4.78 34.67
C THR A 438 0.41 3.96 34.58
N TYR A 439 -0.72 4.63 34.32
CA TYR A 439 -1.97 3.99 33.91
C TYR A 439 -2.20 4.05 32.38
N LEU A 440 -1.27 4.65 31.64
CA LEU A 440 -1.26 4.67 30.18
C LEU A 440 -1.07 3.26 29.63
N THR A 441 -1.62 3.00 28.45
CA THR A 441 -1.39 1.75 27.72
C THR A 441 -0.38 1.97 26.59
N LEU A 442 0.64 1.14 26.47
CA LEU A 442 1.55 1.19 25.30
C LEU A 442 0.93 0.41 24.14
N ALA A 443 0.88 1.00 22.94
CA ALA A 443 0.49 0.30 21.73
C ALA A 443 1.46 -0.88 21.46
N ARG A 444 0.91 -2.05 21.13
CA ARG A 444 1.70 -3.25 20.87
C ARG A 444 1.47 -3.74 19.45
N PHE A 445 2.57 -4.02 18.76
CA PHE A 445 2.56 -4.51 17.38
C PHE A 445 1.81 -5.84 17.25
N GLY A 446 1.14 -6.02 16.11
CA GLY A 446 0.69 -7.32 15.63
C GLY A 446 -0.80 -7.61 15.85
N ILE A 447 -1.31 -8.59 15.11
CA ILE A 447 -2.74 -8.95 15.08
C ILE A 447 -3.24 -9.49 16.43
N ALA A 448 -2.38 -10.19 17.17
CA ALA A 448 -2.67 -10.71 18.50
C ALA A 448 -2.90 -9.59 19.55
N SER A 449 -2.35 -8.40 19.30
CA SER A 449 -2.45 -7.22 20.16
C SER A 449 -3.60 -6.29 19.78
N THR A 450 -4.50 -6.74 18.89
CA THR A 450 -5.64 -5.93 18.42
C THR A 450 -6.51 -5.52 19.61
N LEU A 451 -6.80 -4.23 19.71
CA LEU A 451 -7.78 -3.71 20.66
C LEU A 451 -9.19 -3.99 20.12
N TYR A 452 -10.09 -4.49 20.96
CA TYR A 452 -11.47 -4.83 20.61
C TYR A 452 -12.48 -4.04 21.45
N PRO A 453 -12.68 -2.74 21.18
CA PRO A 453 -13.68 -1.96 21.88
C PRO A 453 -15.08 -2.54 21.66
N GLN A 454 -15.84 -2.69 22.74
CA GLN A 454 -17.22 -3.19 22.67
C GLN A 454 -18.12 -2.15 22.02
N VAL A 455 -18.89 -2.53 21.01
CA VAL A 455 -19.86 -1.67 20.32
C VAL A 455 -21.25 -2.32 20.30
N ASP A 456 -22.29 -1.49 20.26
CA ASP A 456 -23.66 -1.98 20.14
C ASP A 456 -23.88 -2.68 18.80
N THR A 457 -24.76 -3.70 18.77
CA THR A 457 -25.18 -4.35 17.52
C THR A 457 -26.47 -3.73 17.00
N TYR A 458 -26.59 -3.62 15.67
CA TYR A 458 -27.81 -3.10 15.07
C TYR A 458 -28.83 -4.21 14.82
N ARG A 459 -30.11 -3.84 14.77
CA ARG A 459 -31.24 -4.77 14.53
C ARG A 459 -31.09 -5.62 13.26
N PHE A 460 -30.45 -5.08 12.22
CA PHE A 460 -30.32 -5.71 10.91
C PHE A 460 -28.87 -6.08 10.56
N GLU A 461 -28.06 -6.43 11.57
CA GLU A 461 -26.63 -6.76 11.41
C GLU A 461 -26.39 -7.86 10.37
N GLU A 462 -27.18 -8.93 10.38
CA GLU A 462 -27.05 -10.04 9.43
C GLU A 462 -27.37 -9.59 8.00
N ALA A 463 -28.44 -8.81 7.81
CA ALA A 463 -28.77 -8.25 6.50
C ALA A 463 -27.65 -7.33 5.99
N TYR A 464 -27.08 -6.51 6.87
CA TYR A 464 -25.96 -5.65 6.52
C TYR A 464 -24.72 -6.47 6.09
N GLU A 465 -24.38 -7.52 6.85
CA GLU A 465 -23.26 -8.43 6.52
C GLU A 465 -23.45 -9.10 5.15
N ILE A 466 -24.67 -9.54 4.82
CA ILE A 466 -25.00 -10.10 3.50
C ILE A 466 -24.79 -9.05 2.41
N LEU A 467 -25.36 -7.86 2.56
CA LEU A 467 -25.27 -6.81 1.53
C LEU A 467 -23.84 -6.35 1.32
N ASP A 468 -23.06 -6.18 2.39
CA ASP A 468 -21.65 -5.80 2.30
C ASP A 468 -20.85 -6.89 1.55
N ALA A 469 -20.98 -8.16 1.95
CA ALA A 469 -20.23 -9.26 1.34
C ALA A 469 -20.53 -9.40 -0.17
N PHE A 470 -21.80 -9.33 -0.57
CA PHE A 470 -22.18 -9.43 -2.00
C PHE A 470 -21.82 -8.18 -2.80
N SER A 471 -21.79 -6.99 -2.18
CA SER A 471 -21.39 -5.75 -2.87
C SER A 471 -19.92 -5.72 -3.29
N ARG A 472 -19.08 -6.57 -2.66
CA ARG A 472 -17.64 -6.70 -2.91
C ARG A 472 -17.30 -7.62 -4.07
N ILE A 473 -18.27 -8.36 -4.61
CA ILE A 473 -18.03 -9.32 -5.69
C ILE A 473 -18.39 -8.68 -7.03
N GLU A 474 -17.41 -8.58 -7.93
CA GLU A 474 -17.59 -7.92 -9.24
C GLU A 474 -18.76 -8.48 -10.05
N VAL A 475 -18.94 -9.81 -10.05
CA VAL A 475 -20.01 -10.46 -10.80
C VAL A 475 -21.41 -10.06 -10.29
N PHE A 476 -21.54 -9.72 -9.01
CA PHE A 476 -22.79 -9.26 -8.39
C PHE A 476 -22.94 -7.73 -8.38
N ARG A 477 -21.93 -6.99 -8.83
CA ARG A 477 -22.00 -5.54 -8.96
C ARG A 477 -23.12 -5.17 -9.92
N GLY A 478 -24.08 -4.38 -9.44
CA GLY A 478 -25.27 -3.97 -10.21
C GLY A 478 -26.49 -4.89 -10.08
N LEU A 479 -26.51 -5.80 -9.09
CA LEU A 479 -27.73 -6.52 -8.73
C LEU A 479 -28.89 -5.54 -8.47
N PRO A 480 -30.02 -5.64 -9.19
CA PRO A 480 -31.13 -4.70 -9.02
C PRO A 480 -31.68 -4.72 -7.59
N PHE A 481 -32.06 -3.56 -7.06
CA PHE A 481 -32.57 -3.45 -5.68
C PHE A 481 -33.80 -4.34 -5.42
N GLU A 482 -34.61 -4.63 -6.44
CA GLU A 482 -35.72 -5.58 -6.35
C GLU A 482 -35.24 -6.99 -6.00
N ARG A 483 -34.11 -7.42 -6.59
CA ARG A 483 -33.47 -8.73 -6.32
C ARG A 483 -32.73 -8.79 -4.99
N VAL A 484 -32.38 -7.63 -4.41
CA VAL A 484 -31.74 -7.57 -3.09
C VAL A 484 -32.64 -8.14 -1.99
N LYS A 485 -33.96 -7.96 -2.10
CA LYS A 485 -34.92 -8.57 -1.15
C LYS A 485 -34.90 -10.09 -1.26
N ASP A 486 -34.88 -10.61 -2.48
CA ASP A 486 -34.78 -12.05 -2.74
C ASP A 486 -33.46 -12.60 -2.18
N LEU A 487 -32.35 -11.91 -2.39
CA LEU A 487 -31.03 -12.27 -1.84
C LEU A 487 -31.09 -12.45 -0.32
N LEU A 488 -31.63 -11.46 0.40
CA LEU A 488 -31.74 -11.50 1.86
C LEU A 488 -32.61 -12.65 2.38
N LEU A 489 -33.55 -13.16 1.58
CA LEU A 489 -34.42 -14.27 1.96
C LEU A 489 -33.81 -15.65 1.68
N VAL A 490 -32.84 -15.75 0.77
CA VAL A 490 -32.32 -17.05 0.28
C VAL A 490 -30.91 -17.37 0.76
N VAL A 491 -30.14 -16.36 1.16
CA VAL A 491 -28.78 -16.54 1.68
C VAL A 491 -28.83 -17.20 3.05
N LYS A 492 -27.97 -18.20 3.26
CA LYS A 492 -27.75 -18.84 4.57
C LYS A 492 -26.27 -18.85 4.89
N LYS A 493 -25.93 -18.86 6.19
CA LYS A 493 -24.54 -19.03 6.64
C LYS A 493 -24.27 -20.50 6.94
N GLU A 494 -23.21 -21.06 6.37
CA GLU A 494 -22.71 -22.41 6.65
C GLU A 494 -21.25 -22.35 7.14
N HIS A 495 -20.90 -23.27 8.04
CA HIS A 495 -19.57 -23.40 8.61
C HIS A 495 -18.95 -24.74 8.20
N PHE A 496 -17.68 -24.72 7.82
CA PHE A 496 -16.90 -25.89 7.45
C PHE A 496 -15.62 -25.90 8.29
N SER A 497 -15.31 -27.05 8.89
CA SER A 497 -14.08 -27.25 9.63
C SER A 497 -12.91 -27.46 8.69
N ARG A 498 -11.69 -27.14 9.14
CA ARG A 498 -10.47 -27.45 8.42
C ARG A 498 -10.45 -28.92 7.98
N GLY A 499 -10.25 -29.15 6.69
CA GLY A 499 -10.17 -30.48 6.08
C GLY A 499 -11.47 -30.98 5.47
N ASP A 500 -12.60 -30.32 5.72
CA ASP A 500 -13.90 -30.68 5.14
C ASP A 500 -13.87 -30.57 3.61
N ILE A 501 -14.49 -31.55 2.94
CA ILE A 501 -14.76 -31.50 1.50
C ILE A 501 -16.10 -30.80 1.30
N ILE A 502 -16.05 -29.55 0.80
CA ILE A 502 -17.23 -28.72 0.58
C ILE A 502 -17.92 -29.12 -0.73
N ILE A 503 -17.12 -29.40 -1.76
CA ILE A 503 -17.59 -29.90 -3.06
C ILE A 503 -16.74 -31.09 -3.45
N GLN A 504 -17.37 -32.18 -3.88
CA GLN A 504 -16.68 -33.33 -4.47
C GLN A 504 -16.85 -33.30 -6.01
N LYS A 505 -15.76 -33.46 -6.75
CA LYS A 505 -15.79 -33.59 -8.22
C LYS A 505 -16.75 -34.69 -8.67
N GLY A 506 -17.43 -34.48 -9.79
CA GLY A 506 -18.38 -35.42 -10.39
C GLY A 506 -19.77 -35.47 -9.75
N THR A 507 -19.97 -34.80 -8.60
CA THR A 507 -21.29 -34.70 -7.98
C THR A 507 -22.19 -33.67 -8.68
N LYS A 508 -23.49 -33.68 -8.42
CA LYS A 508 -24.43 -32.70 -8.98
C LYS A 508 -24.22 -31.33 -8.32
N GLY A 509 -24.27 -30.26 -9.10
CA GLY A 509 -24.29 -28.89 -8.57
C GLY A 509 -25.60 -28.57 -7.85
N ASP A 510 -25.51 -28.17 -6.59
CA ASP A 510 -26.64 -27.95 -5.68
C ASP A 510 -26.63 -26.56 -5.01
N LYS A 511 -25.46 -26.01 -4.71
CA LYS A 511 -25.30 -24.70 -4.06
C LYS A 511 -24.21 -23.82 -4.69
N PHE A 512 -24.39 -22.52 -4.53
CA PHE A 512 -23.37 -21.47 -4.71
C PHE A 512 -22.77 -21.12 -3.35
N TYR A 513 -21.47 -20.80 -3.31
CA TYR A 513 -20.74 -20.50 -2.08
C TYR A 513 -19.96 -19.20 -2.22
N LEU A 514 -20.06 -18.33 -1.21
CA LEU A 514 -19.28 -17.10 -1.03
C LEU A 514 -18.52 -17.18 0.29
N ILE A 515 -17.20 -17.10 0.26
CA ILE A 515 -16.34 -17.21 1.44
C ILE A 515 -16.40 -15.89 2.24
N LEU A 516 -16.80 -15.96 3.52
CA LEU A 516 -16.80 -14.81 4.44
C LEU A 516 -15.52 -14.76 5.26
N SER A 517 -15.03 -15.92 5.67
CA SER A 517 -13.73 -16.07 6.31
C SER A 517 -13.22 -17.48 6.06
N GLY A 518 -11.90 -17.64 6.03
CA GLY A 518 -11.27 -18.91 5.77
C GLY A 518 -10.67 -19.02 4.37
N ASN A 519 -9.90 -20.07 4.14
CA ASN A 519 -9.33 -20.41 2.85
C ASN A 519 -9.80 -21.79 2.39
N VAL A 520 -10.09 -21.93 1.11
CA VAL A 520 -10.38 -23.20 0.45
C VAL A 520 -9.37 -23.44 -0.66
N VAL A 521 -9.12 -24.71 -0.95
CA VAL A 521 -8.38 -25.12 -2.14
C VAL A 521 -9.33 -25.76 -3.14
N ILE A 522 -9.19 -25.38 -4.41
CA ILE A 522 -9.87 -25.98 -5.55
C ILE A 522 -8.85 -26.84 -6.28
N GLU A 523 -9.13 -28.14 -6.36
CA GLU A 523 -8.25 -29.16 -6.94
C GLU A 523 -9.00 -29.93 -8.01
N ASP A 524 -8.41 -30.01 -9.19
CA ASP A 524 -8.83 -30.94 -10.23
C ASP A 524 -7.93 -32.18 -10.13
N GLU A 525 -8.50 -33.31 -9.73
CA GLU A 525 -7.76 -34.59 -9.60
C GLU A 525 -7.14 -35.05 -10.92
N ASP A 526 -7.61 -34.55 -12.08
CA ASP A 526 -7.05 -34.86 -13.40
C ASP A 526 -5.93 -33.88 -13.82
N ASP A 527 -5.73 -32.77 -13.09
CA ASP A 527 -4.74 -31.73 -13.39
C ASP A 527 -4.22 -31.05 -12.11
N GLU A 528 -3.24 -31.69 -11.45
CA GLU A 528 -2.59 -31.15 -10.24
C GLU A 528 -1.98 -29.75 -10.43
N LYS A 529 -1.67 -29.35 -11.67
CA LYS A 529 -1.09 -28.03 -11.97
C LYS A 529 -2.13 -26.91 -11.87
N ASN A 530 -3.42 -27.22 -11.75
CA ASN A 530 -4.52 -26.27 -11.71
C ASN A 530 -5.06 -26.03 -10.28
N ARG A 531 -4.24 -26.28 -9.25
CA ARG A 531 -4.57 -26.03 -7.84
C ARG A 531 -4.72 -24.53 -7.56
N LYS A 532 -5.88 -24.11 -7.06
CA LYS A 532 -6.20 -22.70 -6.75
C LYS A 532 -6.55 -22.55 -5.29
N VAL A 533 -6.12 -21.46 -4.65
CA VAL A 533 -6.52 -21.12 -3.29
C VAL A 533 -7.40 -19.88 -3.35
N TYR A 534 -8.61 -20.01 -2.80
CA TYR A 534 -9.59 -18.92 -2.67
C TYR A 534 -9.80 -18.59 -1.19
N GLY A 535 -9.98 -17.31 -0.88
CA GLY A 535 -10.19 -16.78 0.47
C GLY A 535 -11.38 -15.82 0.54
N ASN A 536 -11.39 -14.93 1.54
CA ASN A 536 -12.48 -14.00 1.80
C ASN A 536 -12.95 -13.24 0.53
N TYR A 537 -14.27 -13.14 0.37
CA TYR A 537 -15.00 -12.52 -0.72
C TYR A 537 -14.78 -13.14 -2.11
N GLU A 538 -14.15 -14.31 -2.19
CA GLU A 538 -14.16 -15.15 -3.38
C GLU A 538 -15.29 -16.16 -3.31
N TYR A 539 -15.75 -16.60 -4.48
CA TYR A 539 -16.88 -17.50 -4.62
C TYR A 539 -16.54 -18.71 -5.46
N PHE A 540 -17.32 -19.78 -5.30
CA PHE A 540 -17.18 -21.00 -6.07
C PHE A 540 -18.49 -21.77 -6.20
N GLY A 541 -18.51 -22.72 -7.13
CA GLY A 541 -19.64 -23.61 -7.36
C GLY A 541 -20.68 -23.09 -8.34
N GLU A 542 -20.50 -21.88 -8.89
CA GLU A 542 -21.40 -21.23 -9.84
C GLU A 542 -21.54 -21.99 -11.19
N ILE A 543 -20.45 -22.59 -11.67
CA ILE A 543 -20.39 -23.19 -13.02
C ILE A 543 -21.42 -24.30 -13.20
N SER A 544 -21.45 -25.26 -12.27
CA SER A 544 -22.35 -26.41 -12.33
C SER A 544 -23.83 -26.03 -12.18
N LEU A 545 -24.12 -24.87 -11.57
CA LEU A 545 -25.50 -24.40 -11.42
C LEU A 545 -26.03 -23.87 -12.75
N VAL A 546 -25.19 -23.11 -13.45
CA VAL A 546 -25.56 -22.36 -14.66
C VAL A 546 -25.47 -23.19 -15.94
N GLU A 547 -24.49 -24.09 -16.03
CA GLU A 547 -24.30 -24.99 -17.17
C GLU A 547 -25.03 -26.34 -17.00
N ASP A 548 -25.63 -26.58 -15.82
CA ASP A 548 -26.27 -27.86 -15.46
C ASP A 548 -25.37 -29.09 -15.68
N THR A 549 -24.08 -28.94 -15.33
CA THR A 549 -23.05 -29.98 -15.44
C THR A 549 -22.62 -30.49 -14.06
N PRO A 550 -22.04 -31.71 -13.95
CA PRO A 550 -21.40 -32.15 -12.72
C PRO A 550 -20.29 -31.20 -12.25
N ARG A 551 -20.00 -31.22 -10.94
CA ARG A 551 -18.91 -30.45 -10.33
C ARG A 551 -17.59 -30.80 -11.03
N LYS A 552 -16.90 -29.78 -11.57
CA LYS A 552 -15.66 -29.97 -12.34
C LYS A 552 -14.42 -30.22 -11.46
N ALA A 553 -14.43 -29.75 -10.21
CA ALA A 553 -13.31 -29.83 -9.29
C ALA A 553 -13.79 -30.14 -7.86
N THR A 554 -12.88 -30.65 -7.05
CA THR A 554 -13.07 -30.84 -5.60
C THR A 554 -12.67 -29.55 -4.88
N VAL A 555 -13.45 -29.13 -3.88
CA VAL A 555 -13.16 -27.96 -3.04
C VAL A 555 -13.04 -28.41 -1.59
N LYS A 556 -11.90 -28.11 -0.97
CA LYS A 556 -11.57 -28.53 0.40
C LYS A 556 -11.20 -27.33 1.28
N ALA A 557 -11.69 -27.31 2.51
CA ALA A 557 -11.35 -26.28 3.48
C ALA A 557 -9.88 -26.43 3.95
N LEU A 558 -9.05 -25.42 3.74
CA LEU A 558 -7.66 -25.36 4.25
C LEU A 558 -7.58 -24.84 5.68
N THR A 559 -8.58 -24.06 6.09
CA THR A 559 -8.78 -23.53 7.44
C THR A 559 -10.23 -23.76 7.84
N ASN A 560 -10.66 -23.30 9.01
CA ASN A 560 -12.09 -23.15 9.24
C ASN A 560 -12.65 -22.11 8.27
N VAL A 561 -13.81 -22.38 7.69
CA VAL A 561 -14.45 -21.55 6.67
C VAL A 561 -15.87 -21.22 7.10
N ASP A 562 -16.19 -19.93 7.12
CA ASP A 562 -17.57 -19.46 7.15
C ASP A 562 -17.94 -18.98 5.75
N ALA A 563 -19.07 -19.45 5.21
CA ALA A 563 -19.53 -19.08 3.89
C ALA A 563 -21.01 -18.69 3.88
N PHE A 564 -21.37 -17.73 3.03
CA PHE A 564 -22.75 -17.58 2.58
C PHE A 564 -23.03 -18.57 1.46
N VAL A 565 -24.18 -19.24 1.54
CA VAL A 565 -24.62 -20.24 0.56
C VAL A 565 -25.97 -19.88 -0.01
N ILE A 566 -26.18 -20.20 -1.28
CA ILE A 566 -27.47 -20.07 -1.97
C ILE A 566 -27.75 -21.38 -2.71
N GLU A 567 -28.90 -22.00 -2.42
CA GLU A 567 -29.38 -23.19 -3.12
C GLU A 567 -29.59 -22.90 -4.62
N LYS A 568 -29.32 -23.87 -5.49
CA LYS A 568 -29.34 -23.74 -6.96
C LYS A 568 -30.58 -23.03 -7.48
N GLU A 569 -31.76 -23.45 -7.02
CA GLU A 569 -33.02 -22.98 -7.56
C GLU A 569 -33.28 -21.52 -7.17
N ALA A 570 -32.83 -21.13 -5.97
CA ALA A 570 -32.86 -19.75 -5.52
C ALA A 570 -31.81 -18.89 -6.23
N PHE A 571 -30.61 -19.43 -6.43
CA PHE A 571 -29.53 -18.77 -7.15
C PHE A 571 -29.92 -18.46 -8.60
N LEU A 572 -30.47 -19.44 -9.31
CA LEU A 572 -30.91 -19.26 -10.69
C LEU A 572 -32.00 -18.19 -10.79
N ARG A 573 -33.01 -18.19 -9.90
CA ARG A 573 -34.04 -17.13 -9.85
C ARG A 573 -33.46 -15.75 -9.56
N LEU A 574 -32.42 -15.68 -8.71
CA LEU A 574 -31.76 -14.43 -8.36
C LEU A 574 -31.05 -13.80 -9.56
N VAL A 575 -30.37 -14.61 -10.37
CA VAL A 575 -29.56 -14.13 -11.51
C VAL A 575 -30.32 -14.13 -12.84
N GLU A 576 -31.47 -14.79 -12.93
CA GLU A 576 -32.28 -14.85 -14.14
C GLU A 576 -32.73 -13.45 -14.61
N GLY A 577 -32.52 -13.18 -15.90
CA GLY A 577 -32.80 -11.89 -16.52
C GLY A 577 -31.81 -10.79 -16.17
N THR A 578 -30.70 -11.10 -15.50
CA THR A 578 -29.65 -10.14 -15.15
C THR A 578 -28.37 -10.41 -15.96
N SER A 579 -27.50 -9.40 -16.07
CA SER A 579 -26.16 -9.54 -16.69
C SER A 579 -25.26 -10.51 -15.92
N ILE A 580 -25.55 -10.79 -14.64
CA ILE A 580 -24.80 -11.72 -13.78
C ILE A 580 -24.77 -13.11 -14.40
N LEU A 581 -25.92 -13.60 -14.88
CA LEU A 581 -26.02 -14.92 -15.51
C LEU A 581 -25.15 -15.02 -16.77
N GLU A 582 -25.13 -13.96 -17.58
CA GLU A 582 -24.32 -13.89 -18.79
C GLU A 582 -22.82 -13.89 -18.47
N LYS A 583 -22.40 -13.09 -17.47
CA LYS A 583 -21.03 -13.06 -16.96
C LYS A 583 -20.58 -14.43 -16.46
N ILE A 584 -21.40 -15.10 -15.63
CA ILE A 584 -21.06 -16.43 -15.10
C ILE A 584 -20.93 -17.47 -16.23
N ARG A 585 -21.83 -17.46 -17.21
CA ARG A 585 -21.72 -18.34 -18.41
C ARG A 585 -20.44 -18.05 -19.19
N HIS A 586 -20.06 -16.79 -19.32
CA HIS A 586 -18.83 -16.41 -20.00
C HIS A 586 -17.60 -16.97 -19.27
N ILE A 587 -17.49 -16.73 -17.96
CA ILE A 587 -16.41 -17.27 -17.09
C ILE A 587 -16.37 -18.80 -17.17
N ALA A 588 -17.52 -19.47 -17.10
CA ALA A 588 -17.63 -20.92 -17.14
C ALA A 588 -17.04 -21.56 -18.41
N ARG A 589 -17.11 -20.85 -19.56
CA ARG A 589 -16.53 -21.30 -20.84
C ARG A 589 -15.01 -21.15 -20.89
N LEU A 590 -14.47 -20.14 -20.22
CA LEU A 590 -13.02 -19.86 -20.18
C LEU A 590 -12.30 -20.77 -19.17
N ARG A 591 -12.93 -21.10 -18.05
CA ARG A 591 -12.34 -21.94 -16.99
C ARG A 591 -12.06 -23.41 -17.40
N ASN A 592 -12.17 -23.76 -18.68
CA ASN A 592 -11.87 -25.09 -19.25
C ASN A 592 -10.35 -25.41 -19.38
N GLY A 593 -9.48 -24.80 -18.55
CA GLY A 593 -8.11 -25.26 -18.29
C GLY A 593 -6.99 -24.32 -18.72
N GLU A 594 -6.91 -23.95 -20.01
CA GLU A 594 -5.73 -23.26 -20.55
C GLU A 594 -5.61 -21.78 -20.14
N THR A 595 -6.71 -21.10 -19.81
CA THR A 595 -6.71 -19.65 -19.55
C THR A 595 -5.80 -19.26 -18.38
N TRP A 596 -5.85 -19.97 -17.26
CA TRP A 596 -4.99 -19.69 -16.09
C TRP A 596 -3.52 -19.91 -16.42
N ALA A 597 -3.18 -20.96 -17.17
CA ALA A 597 -1.81 -21.21 -17.59
C ALA A 597 -1.27 -20.07 -18.49
N VAL A 598 -2.09 -19.57 -19.42
CA VAL A 598 -1.75 -18.44 -20.30
C VAL A 598 -1.56 -17.15 -19.51
N ILE A 599 -2.47 -16.84 -18.58
CA ILE A 599 -2.37 -15.64 -17.73
C ILE A 599 -1.14 -15.74 -16.81
N ARG A 600 -0.89 -16.90 -16.20
CA ARG A 600 0.28 -17.10 -15.31
C ARG A 600 1.62 -17.10 -16.06
N ALA A 601 1.62 -17.45 -17.34
CA ALA A 601 2.81 -17.38 -18.20
C ALA A 601 3.13 -15.95 -18.66
N ASN A 602 2.15 -15.03 -18.65
CA ASN A 602 2.37 -13.64 -19.02
C ASN A 602 3.27 -12.93 -17.98
N PRO A 603 4.35 -12.24 -18.40
CA PRO A 603 5.29 -11.58 -17.49
C PRO A 603 4.65 -10.55 -16.54
N TYR A 604 3.62 -9.85 -17.00
CA TYR A 604 2.90 -8.80 -16.28
C TYR A 604 1.76 -9.37 -15.42
N PHE A 605 1.14 -10.48 -15.83
CA PHE A 605 0.01 -11.07 -15.12
C PHE A 605 0.35 -12.25 -14.20
N LYS A 606 1.60 -12.74 -14.21
CA LYS A 606 2.01 -13.89 -13.37
C LYS A 606 1.73 -13.71 -11.88
N LYS A 607 1.74 -12.47 -11.38
CA LYS A 607 1.49 -12.10 -9.98
C LYS A 607 0.03 -11.78 -9.65
N LEU A 608 -0.89 -11.81 -10.62
CA LEU A 608 -2.31 -11.53 -10.37
C LEU A 608 -2.88 -12.49 -9.32
N THR A 609 -3.76 -11.97 -8.49
CA THR A 609 -4.48 -12.79 -7.51
C THR A 609 -5.65 -13.53 -8.17
N SER A 610 -6.20 -14.52 -7.48
CA SER A 610 -7.33 -15.31 -7.99
C SER A 610 -8.54 -14.42 -8.38
N ALA A 611 -8.77 -13.33 -7.64
CA ALA A 611 -9.82 -12.37 -7.94
C ALA A 611 -9.50 -11.49 -9.17
N GLN A 612 -8.28 -10.98 -9.29
CA GLN A 612 -7.86 -10.22 -10.48
C GLN A 612 -7.88 -11.09 -11.75
N ILE A 613 -7.53 -12.38 -11.63
CA ILE A 613 -7.65 -13.33 -12.74
C ILE A 613 -9.12 -13.51 -13.12
N THR A 614 -10.02 -13.60 -12.14
CA THR A 614 -11.47 -13.72 -12.40
C THR A 614 -12.02 -12.46 -13.08
N ASP A 615 -11.59 -11.26 -12.65
CA ASP A 615 -11.93 -9.98 -13.30
C ASP A 615 -11.42 -9.94 -14.75
N LEU A 616 -10.19 -10.41 -14.98
CA LEU A 616 -9.64 -10.54 -16.33
C LEU A 616 -10.41 -11.57 -17.18
N GLU A 617 -10.83 -12.70 -16.60
CA GLU A 617 -11.69 -13.70 -17.26
C GLU A 617 -13.02 -13.09 -17.72
N GLU A 618 -13.58 -12.07 -17.05
CA GLU A 618 -14.83 -11.44 -17.49
C GLU A 618 -14.73 -10.73 -18.84
N ILE A 619 -13.52 -10.33 -19.27
CA ILE A 619 -13.28 -9.54 -20.49
C ILE A 619 -12.48 -10.29 -21.57
N LEU A 620 -12.11 -11.56 -21.30
CA LEU A 620 -11.27 -12.37 -22.18
C LEU A 620 -12.10 -13.21 -23.17
N HIS A 621 -11.77 -13.13 -24.45
CA HIS A 621 -12.41 -13.95 -25.49
C HIS A 621 -11.40 -14.87 -26.17
N ARG A 622 -11.60 -16.19 -26.06
CA ARG A 622 -10.81 -17.17 -26.81
C ARG A 622 -11.16 -17.10 -28.30
N VAL A 623 -10.13 -17.02 -29.15
CA VAL A 623 -10.24 -17.05 -30.61
C VAL A 623 -9.24 -18.03 -31.21
N GLU A 624 -9.63 -18.65 -32.32
CA GLU A 624 -8.77 -19.52 -33.12
C GLU A 624 -8.68 -18.96 -34.53
N LEU A 625 -7.47 -18.70 -35.00
CA LEU A 625 -7.21 -17.98 -36.24
C LEU A 625 -6.27 -18.78 -37.14
N GLN A 626 -6.60 -18.82 -38.43
CA GLN A 626 -5.82 -19.49 -39.46
C GLN A 626 -4.61 -18.66 -39.88
N LYS A 627 -3.63 -19.32 -40.49
CA LYS A 627 -2.46 -18.67 -41.10
C LYS A 627 -2.89 -17.53 -42.04
N GLY A 628 -2.24 -16.38 -41.90
CA GLY A 628 -2.47 -15.18 -42.70
C GLY A 628 -3.46 -14.17 -42.09
N ALA A 629 -4.19 -14.55 -41.03
CA ALA A 629 -5.09 -13.62 -40.34
C ALA A 629 -4.31 -12.44 -39.76
N VAL A 630 -4.85 -11.23 -39.94
CA VAL A 630 -4.30 -9.98 -39.38
C VAL A 630 -4.88 -9.79 -37.99
N LEU A 631 -4.01 -9.55 -37.01
CA LEU A 631 -4.41 -9.28 -35.62
C LEU A 631 -4.45 -7.79 -35.34
N VAL A 632 -3.37 -7.11 -35.74
CA VAL A 632 -3.12 -5.68 -35.58
C VAL A 632 -2.58 -5.17 -36.91
N GLU A 633 -3.02 -4.00 -37.34
CA GLU A 633 -2.61 -3.39 -38.61
C GLU A 633 -1.83 -2.11 -38.35
N GLY A 634 -0.65 -1.99 -38.99
CA GLY A 634 0.18 -0.80 -38.89
C GLY A 634 -0.56 0.46 -39.37
N GLY A 635 -0.40 1.57 -38.67
CA GLY A 635 -1.08 2.83 -38.96
C GLY A 635 -2.54 2.91 -38.47
N LYS A 636 -3.07 1.86 -37.80
CA LYS A 636 -4.43 1.84 -37.25
C LYS A 636 -4.45 1.76 -35.73
N SER A 637 -5.55 2.23 -35.15
CA SER A 637 -5.79 2.15 -33.71
C SER A 637 -5.95 0.70 -33.24
N CYS A 638 -5.28 0.34 -32.16
CA CYS A 638 -5.40 -0.97 -31.52
C CYS A 638 -6.76 -1.11 -30.82
N GLU A 639 -7.76 -1.68 -31.52
CA GLU A 639 -9.09 -1.96 -30.94
C GLU A 639 -9.08 -3.18 -30.00
N TRP A 640 -8.15 -4.11 -30.23
CA TRP A 640 -8.06 -5.38 -29.52
C TRP A 640 -6.64 -5.59 -28.98
N VAL A 641 -6.56 -6.11 -27.76
CA VAL A 641 -5.33 -6.62 -27.17
C VAL A 641 -5.35 -8.14 -27.26
N TYR A 642 -4.25 -8.74 -27.70
CA TYR A 642 -4.15 -10.19 -27.88
C TYR A 642 -3.06 -10.79 -27.00
N ILE A 643 -3.35 -11.95 -26.43
CA ILE A 643 -2.41 -12.80 -25.68
C ILE A 643 -2.33 -14.14 -26.39
N LEU A 644 -1.13 -14.56 -26.75
CA LEU A 644 -0.90 -15.82 -27.45
C LEU A 644 -1.04 -17.01 -26.49
N ALA A 645 -1.88 -17.99 -26.82
CA ALA A 645 -1.93 -19.26 -26.10
C ALA A 645 -1.08 -20.32 -26.80
N ARG A 646 -1.27 -20.49 -28.11
CA ARG A 646 -0.52 -21.42 -28.97
C ARG A 646 -0.40 -20.89 -30.40
N GLY A 647 0.63 -21.33 -31.11
CA GLY A 647 0.88 -20.95 -32.49
C GLY A 647 1.99 -19.90 -32.60
N GLU A 648 2.08 -19.26 -33.77
CA GLU A 648 3.10 -18.25 -34.07
C GLU A 648 2.48 -17.03 -34.73
N VAL A 649 2.91 -15.85 -34.29
CA VAL A 649 2.56 -14.54 -34.84
C VAL A 649 3.86 -13.83 -35.24
N GLU A 650 3.84 -13.11 -36.36
CA GLU A 650 4.99 -12.32 -36.82
C GLU A 650 4.55 -10.91 -37.21
N GLY A 651 5.33 -9.92 -36.80
CA GLY A 651 5.23 -8.53 -37.22
C GLY A 651 5.95 -8.28 -38.55
N ASP A 652 5.50 -7.31 -39.34
CA ASP A 652 6.20 -6.85 -40.55
C ASP A 652 7.56 -6.19 -40.27
N ASN A 653 7.84 -5.83 -39.01
CA ASN A 653 9.16 -5.44 -38.50
C ASN A 653 10.12 -6.64 -38.26
N GLY A 654 9.67 -7.89 -38.46
CA GLY A 654 10.45 -9.10 -38.23
C GLY A 654 10.36 -9.67 -36.81
N GLU A 655 9.59 -9.06 -35.92
CA GLU A 655 9.34 -9.57 -34.58
C GLU A 655 8.53 -10.88 -34.64
N LYS A 656 8.97 -11.90 -33.89
CA LYS A 656 8.31 -13.21 -33.83
C LYS A 656 7.84 -13.52 -32.43
N ILE A 657 6.57 -13.88 -32.31
CA ILE A 657 5.89 -14.15 -31.05
C ILE A 657 5.36 -15.57 -31.09
N SER A 658 5.96 -16.44 -30.28
CA SER A 658 5.60 -17.86 -30.17
C SER A 658 5.47 -18.35 -28.71
N GLN A 659 5.80 -17.48 -27.75
CA GLN A 659 5.75 -17.80 -26.33
C GLN A 659 4.30 -17.70 -25.80
N MET A 660 3.85 -18.73 -25.09
CA MET A 660 2.58 -18.72 -24.38
C MET A 660 2.53 -17.58 -23.36
N GLY A 661 1.42 -16.85 -23.32
CA GLY A 661 1.23 -15.71 -22.43
C GLY A 661 1.82 -14.40 -22.96
N ALA A 662 2.58 -14.41 -24.07
CA ALA A 662 3.10 -13.18 -24.66
C ALA A 662 1.96 -12.33 -25.25
N PHE A 663 2.05 -11.01 -25.07
CA PHE A 663 1.22 -10.07 -25.80
C PHE A 663 1.61 -10.05 -27.28
N VAL A 664 0.67 -9.73 -28.15
CA VAL A 664 0.95 -9.42 -29.56
C VAL A 664 1.14 -7.91 -29.70
N GLY A 665 2.38 -7.49 -29.93
CA GLY A 665 2.77 -6.09 -29.92
C GLY A 665 2.83 -5.48 -28.52
N ASP A 666 2.98 -4.16 -28.45
CA ASP A 666 3.09 -3.44 -27.18
C ASP A 666 1.68 -3.18 -26.58
N PRO A 667 1.32 -3.81 -25.46
CA PRO A 667 0.02 -3.58 -24.83
C PRO A 667 -0.11 -2.18 -24.20
N VAL A 668 0.98 -1.44 -23.97
CA VAL A 668 0.98 -0.07 -23.40
C VAL A 668 0.40 0.93 -24.40
N CYS A 669 0.54 0.68 -25.71
CA CYS A 669 0.09 1.58 -26.75
C CYS A 669 -1.41 1.93 -26.64
N VAL A 670 -2.24 1.03 -26.09
CA VAL A 670 -3.69 1.24 -25.94
C VAL A 670 -4.05 2.48 -25.11
N ARG A 671 -3.20 2.91 -24.16
CA ARG A 671 -3.43 4.13 -23.36
C ARG A 671 -2.90 5.42 -23.99
N GLU A 672 -1.94 5.34 -24.92
CA GLU A 672 -1.20 6.50 -25.45
C GLU A 672 -1.69 6.98 -26.83
N LYS A 673 -2.97 6.73 -27.17
CA LYS A 673 -3.54 6.91 -28.53
C LYS A 673 -2.95 5.94 -29.58
N GLY A 674 -2.71 4.70 -29.14
CA GLY A 674 -2.04 3.59 -29.83
C GLY A 674 -2.50 3.32 -31.25
N ILE A 675 -1.84 4.01 -32.17
CA ILE A 675 -1.61 3.49 -33.50
C ILE A 675 -0.47 2.50 -33.37
N SER A 676 -0.69 1.25 -33.80
CA SER A 676 0.43 0.32 -33.96
C SER A 676 1.25 0.75 -35.18
N GLU A 677 2.58 0.80 -35.07
CA GLU A 677 3.45 0.99 -36.23
C GLU A 677 3.69 -0.33 -36.99
N VAL A 678 3.30 -1.46 -36.39
CA VAL A 678 3.60 -2.82 -36.85
C VAL A 678 2.33 -3.56 -37.20
N THR A 679 2.33 -4.27 -38.33
CA THR A 679 1.26 -5.20 -38.70
C THR A 679 1.59 -6.61 -38.24
N TYR A 680 0.81 -7.17 -37.32
CA TYR A 680 0.99 -8.54 -36.83
C TYR A 680 0.06 -9.53 -37.53
N ARG A 681 0.65 -10.62 -38.04
CA ARG A 681 -0.08 -11.69 -38.75
C ARG A 681 0.21 -13.06 -38.16
N VAL A 682 -0.81 -13.90 -38.20
CA VAL A 682 -0.74 -15.30 -37.79
C VAL A 682 0.09 -16.09 -38.81
N LYS A 683 1.15 -16.78 -38.37
CA LYS A 683 2.07 -17.57 -39.24
C LYS A 683 1.73 -19.05 -39.29
N THR A 684 1.20 -19.59 -38.20
CA THR A 684 0.68 -20.96 -38.06
C THR A 684 -0.72 -20.90 -37.46
N LEU A 685 -1.50 -21.99 -37.46
CA LEU A 685 -2.77 -22.02 -36.72
C LEU A 685 -2.52 -21.53 -35.29
N ALA A 686 -3.22 -20.47 -34.87
CA ALA A 686 -2.99 -19.83 -33.58
C ALA A 686 -4.26 -19.80 -32.73
N ILE A 687 -4.11 -20.12 -31.45
CA ILE A 687 -5.12 -19.92 -30.42
C ILE A 687 -4.67 -18.71 -29.62
N LEU A 688 -5.53 -17.70 -29.53
CA LEU A 688 -5.28 -16.48 -28.78
C LEU A 688 -6.44 -16.18 -27.84
N TYR A 689 -6.16 -15.37 -26.84
CA TYR A 689 -7.16 -14.66 -26.07
C TYR A 689 -7.13 -13.21 -26.49
N ARG A 690 -8.30 -12.61 -26.76
CA ARG A 690 -8.41 -11.19 -27.09
C ARG A 690 -9.37 -10.48 -26.15
N MET A 691 -9.12 -9.20 -25.94
CA MET A 691 -10.01 -8.31 -25.18
C MET A 691 -10.09 -6.95 -25.88
N LEU A 692 -11.22 -6.28 -25.76
CA LEU A 692 -11.37 -4.92 -26.29
C LEU A 692 -10.44 -3.97 -25.53
N ALA A 693 -9.76 -3.08 -26.24
CA ALA A 693 -8.82 -2.12 -25.64
C ALA A 693 -9.48 -1.29 -24.53
N ARG A 694 -10.73 -0.86 -24.72
CA ARG A 694 -11.50 -0.11 -23.70
C ARG A 694 -11.74 -0.90 -22.40
N ASP A 695 -11.95 -2.20 -22.52
CA ASP A 695 -12.24 -3.08 -21.37
C ASP A 695 -10.94 -3.44 -20.66
N PHE A 696 -9.84 -3.60 -21.42
CA PHE A 696 -8.50 -3.72 -20.85
C PHE A 696 -8.04 -2.46 -20.13
N ILE A 697 -8.29 -1.27 -20.68
CA ILE A 697 -7.98 0.00 -20.00
C ILE A 697 -8.74 0.09 -18.68
N ARG A 698 -10.03 -0.28 -18.68
CA ARG A 698 -10.85 -0.34 -17.47
C ARG A 698 -10.30 -1.35 -16.46
N PHE A 699 -9.87 -2.52 -16.91
CA PHE A 699 -9.20 -3.50 -16.04
C PHE A 699 -7.95 -2.90 -15.40
N LEU A 700 -7.10 -2.22 -16.18
CA LEU A 700 -5.91 -1.53 -15.67
C LEU A 700 -6.25 -0.38 -14.70
N ASP A 701 -7.34 0.35 -14.92
CA ASP A 701 -7.82 1.41 -14.01
C ASP A 701 -8.27 0.84 -12.66
N HIS A 702 -8.86 -0.36 -12.65
CA HIS A 702 -9.23 -1.06 -11.42
C HIS A 702 -8.04 -1.77 -10.76
N ASN A 703 -6.96 -2.04 -11.51
CA ASN A 703 -5.79 -2.81 -11.09
C ASN A 703 -4.49 -2.00 -11.34
N PRO A 704 -4.31 -0.84 -10.67
CA PRO A 704 -3.24 0.13 -10.95
C PRO A 704 -1.82 -0.46 -10.81
N GLY A 705 -1.62 -1.43 -9.91
CA GLY A 705 -0.34 -2.14 -9.78
C GLY A 705 0.09 -2.88 -11.06
N VAL A 706 -0.87 -3.43 -11.80
CA VAL A 706 -0.61 -4.14 -13.06
C VAL A 706 -0.09 -3.17 -14.11
N TRP A 707 -0.74 -2.02 -14.24
CA TRP A 707 -0.29 -0.95 -15.14
C TRP A 707 1.13 -0.49 -14.80
N MET A 708 1.44 -0.30 -13.52
CA MET A 708 2.77 0.10 -13.08
C MET A 708 3.85 -0.93 -13.42
N HIS A 709 3.55 -2.21 -13.24
CA HIS A 709 4.45 -3.27 -13.69
C HIS A 709 4.64 -3.29 -15.21
N MET A 710 3.64 -2.89 -16.00
CA MET A 710 3.77 -2.81 -17.45
C MET A 710 4.65 -1.65 -17.91
N VAL A 711 4.54 -0.49 -17.26
CA VAL A 711 5.32 0.71 -17.60
C VAL A 711 6.79 0.59 -17.15
N PHE A 712 7.05 -0.02 -16.00
CA PHE A 712 8.38 -0.01 -15.36
C PHE A 712 9.05 -1.38 -15.21
N GLY A 713 8.34 -2.48 -15.47
CA GLY A 713 8.86 -3.84 -15.31
C GLY A 713 9.48 -4.44 -16.57
N GLY A 714 9.69 -3.62 -17.61
CA GLY A 714 10.28 -3.99 -18.89
C GLY A 714 11.81 -3.93 -18.90
#